data_AF-A0A7X3RHJ6-F1
#
_entry.id   AF-A0A7X3RHJ6-F1
#
_cell.length_a   1.000
_cell.length_b   1.000
_cell.length_c   1.000
_cell.angle_alpha   90.00
_cell.angle_beta   90.00
_cell.angle_gamma   90.00
#
_symmetry.space_group_name_H-M   'P 1'
#
loop_
_entity.id
_entity.type
_entity.pdbx_description
1 polymer ?
#
loop_
_entity_poly.entity_id
_entity_poly.type
_entity_poly.pdbx_seq_one_letter_code
_entity_poly.pdbx_strand_id
1 'polypeptide(L)'
;MRSMHRKSICLPGHLHIILPTLFPYHPFPKGRTIVMNLRTLLTIPIVGLLVLAGAFSNAPPALADCPPPPGVTLPEEPSVTAQQVEDGSATLKDFALASRERFVMQLQTAENLGQVVYYGCLFRQEGSYWYSGSTYLVVLKADGSILIHAKNMALSSRRLNPLIYAEILSSLGVPSTVLVNLASPDSEIAAQANAEVVNILSQEPDGAFDATTPIPGLRPGIPDASGYAAAYWSDFFRGPLVMIAGFELNETHVVEEEIDHITPTVTARDVVDRETLKAFVTEAGEYCLELRKTGNFPGGIARSALRDPDGPWRHGSVYLYVLDTTSNVIQIHAAFPNRYELRPLIATVRDAVTGKLILPQVIEAAKSDPEGGFVEYYFDDPNDDTDSADIPKVGYAREFKTQTELGGRVVPYNFIIGSGFYGRAPEVVPTEPHTVVDATVMGDAVAGLTVEFARSIAGQQPDYAYNAVTDANGSLSLTISSADGVSGYYTARARNADGETVGQWHSIPLNQNQRQVLELTLSGGMKVVSVAPLTASKPVVVSEPLAVSETVPEVSGLAPNFPNPFNSATLITYHLSSPGPVQLVIYNVLGQPVRTLVDQSQAAGSYQIRWDVLDQRGVSLSTGIYIARLSYPGGVQTQRLLYLK
;
A
#
# COMPACT_ATOMS: atom_id res chain seq x y z
N MET A 1 -54.03 -20.95 40.76
CA MET A 1 -54.97 -21.73 39.92
C MET A 1 -54.51 -21.55 38.47
N ARG A 2 -54.14 -22.53 37.65
CA ARG A 2 -54.28 -23.99 37.63
C ARG A 2 -52.93 -24.62 37.28
N SER A 3 -52.66 -25.74 37.94
CA SER A 3 -51.58 -26.68 37.66
C SER A 3 -51.86 -27.45 36.36
N MET A 4 -50.81 -27.76 35.59
CA MET A 4 -50.79 -28.95 34.73
C MET A 4 -49.38 -29.53 34.68
N HIS A 5 -49.21 -30.64 35.40
CA HIS A 5 -48.10 -31.58 35.26
C HIS A 5 -48.09 -32.21 33.87
N ARG A 6 -46.91 -32.32 33.24
CA ARG A 6 -46.58 -33.46 32.38
C ARG A 6 -45.22 -34.02 32.76
N LYS A 7 -45.23 -35.29 33.17
CA LYS A 7 -44.08 -36.13 33.43
C LYS A 7 -43.30 -36.34 32.12
N SER A 8 -42.00 -36.08 32.13
CA SER A 8 -41.06 -36.59 31.13
C SER A 8 -40.66 -38.00 31.54
N ILE A 9 -41.07 -39.00 30.75
CA ILE A 9 -40.56 -40.38 30.85
C ILE A 9 -39.32 -40.44 29.97
N CYS A 10 -38.16 -40.67 30.57
CA CYS A 10 -36.93 -40.99 29.84
C CYS A 10 -37.02 -42.41 29.25
N LEU A 11 -36.74 -42.55 27.96
CA LEU A 11 -36.31 -43.80 27.32
C LEU A 11 -34.87 -43.61 26.83
N PRO A 12 -33.98 -44.61 26.98
CA PRO A 12 -32.58 -44.47 26.64
C PRO A 12 -32.38 -44.56 25.12
N GLY A 13 -31.68 -43.58 24.52
CA GLY A 13 -31.14 -43.70 23.16
C GLY A 13 -31.51 -42.63 22.13
N HIS A 14 -32.09 -41.49 22.50
CA HIS A 14 -32.37 -40.38 21.56
C HIS A 14 -31.77 -39.05 22.03
N LEU A 15 -30.90 -38.46 21.21
CA LEU A 15 -30.33 -37.12 21.40
C LEU A 15 -31.27 -36.09 20.73
N HIS A 16 -31.85 -35.19 21.52
CA HIS A 16 -32.57 -34.03 21.00
C HIS A 16 -31.61 -32.84 20.94
N ILE A 17 -31.22 -32.41 19.74
CA ILE A 17 -30.47 -31.16 19.53
C ILE A 17 -31.50 -30.04 19.31
N ILE A 18 -31.53 -29.06 20.22
CA ILE A 18 -32.21 -27.78 20.01
C ILE A 18 -31.11 -26.78 19.65
N LEU A 19 -31.06 -26.36 18.39
CA LEU A 19 -30.16 -25.28 17.94
C LEU A 19 -30.75 -23.93 18.38
N PRO A 20 -30.01 -23.07 19.11
CA PRO A 20 -30.40 -21.68 19.27
C PRO A 20 -30.18 -20.94 17.94
N THR A 21 -31.20 -20.23 17.51
CA THR A 21 -31.19 -19.35 16.32
C THR A 21 -30.27 -18.16 16.55
N LEU A 22 -29.21 -18.03 15.74
CA LEU A 22 -28.48 -16.78 15.51
C LEU A 22 -29.16 -16.01 14.35
N PHE A 23 -29.34 -14.69 14.55
CA PHE A 23 -29.87 -13.64 13.65
C PHE A 23 -31.38 -13.28 13.70
N PRO A 24 -31.74 -11.99 13.92
CA PRO A 24 -33.11 -11.46 13.82
C PRO A 24 -33.43 -10.81 12.44
N TYR A 25 -34.72 -10.79 12.09
CA TYR A 25 -35.41 -10.24 10.88
C TYR A 25 -35.30 -11.12 9.59
N HIS A 26 -36.34 -11.69 8.93
CA HIS A 26 -37.82 -11.69 8.97
C HIS A 26 -38.37 -12.91 8.11
N PRO A 27 -39.68 -13.13 7.84
CA PRO A 27 -40.43 -14.36 8.21
C PRO A 27 -40.74 -15.42 7.10
N PHE A 28 -41.23 -16.59 7.57
CA PHE A 28 -42.07 -17.66 6.93
C PHE A 28 -41.43 -19.07 6.79
N PRO A 29 -42.22 -20.17 6.75
CA PRO A 29 -43.36 -20.60 7.58
C PRO A 29 -43.07 -21.92 8.34
N LYS A 30 -43.97 -22.24 9.27
CA LYS A 30 -43.96 -23.38 10.20
C LYS A 30 -43.88 -24.77 9.53
N GLY A 31 -43.08 -25.64 10.14
CA GLY A 31 -43.46 -27.03 10.43
C GLY A 31 -43.03 -28.12 9.45
N ARG A 32 -41.84 -28.72 9.68
CA ARG A 32 -41.58 -30.14 9.38
C ARG A 32 -40.59 -30.72 10.40
N THR A 33 -41.05 -31.71 11.17
CA THR A 33 -40.20 -32.59 11.98
C THR A 33 -39.68 -33.70 11.07
N ILE A 34 -38.37 -33.79 10.89
CA ILE A 34 -37.75 -34.95 10.21
C ILE A 34 -37.38 -35.96 11.30
N VAL A 35 -38.05 -37.11 11.28
CA VAL A 35 -37.69 -38.27 12.12
C VAL A 35 -36.89 -39.23 11.24
N MET A 36 -35.59 -39.42 11.55
CA MET A 36 -34.78 -40.46 10.92
C MET A 36 -34.56 -41.63 11.88
N ASN A 37 -34.76 -42.84 11.34
CA ASN A 37 -34.69 -44.11 12.06
C ASN A 37 -33.26 -44.67 12.07
N LEU A 38 -32.80 -45.16 13.22
CA LEU A 38 -31.41 -45.55 13.50
C LEU A 38 -30.98 -46.92 12.90
N ARG A 39 -31.51 -47.30 11.72
CA ARG A 39 -31.23 -48.62 11.10
C ARG A 39 -30.88 -48.59 9.61
N THR A 40 -30.47 -47.46 9.08
CA THR A 40 -30.00 -47.36 7.68
C THR A 40 -28.69 -46.60 7.60
N LEU A 41 -27.68 -47.13 8.28
CA LEU A 41 -26.30 -46.60 8.29
C LEU A 41 -25.32 -47.76 8.15
N LEU A 42 -25.52 -48.60 7.13
CA LEU A 42 -24.65 -49.75 6.84
C LEU A 42 -24.72 -50.08 5.34
N THR A 43 -24.42 -49.11 4.47
CA THR A 43 -24.00 -49.29 3.06
C THR A 43 -23.88 -47.95 2.33
N ILE A 44 -22.86 -47.16 2.64
CA ILE A 44 -22.30 -46.17 1.69
C ILE A 44 -20.78 -46.30 1.75
N PRO A 45 -20.05 -46.44 0.61
CA PRO A 45 -18.64 -46.80 0.62
C PRO A 45 -17.76 -45.65 1.13
N ILE A 46 -16.64 -46.05 1.73
CA ILE A 46 -15.57 -45.28 2.41
C ILE A 46 -14.87 -44.22 1.53
N VAL A 47 -15.40 -43.88 0.35
CA VAL A 47 -14.83 -42.86 -0.54
C VAL A 47 -15.41 -41.46 -0.28
N GLY A 48 -16.55 -41.35 0.41
CA GLY A 48 -17.17 -40.06 0.79
C GLY A 48 -16.61 -39.41 2.06
N LEU A 49 -15.81 -40.12 2.87
CA LEU A 49 -15.31 -39.60 4.15
C LEU A 49 -13.93 -38.92 4.05
N LEU A 50 -13.19 -39.13 2.94
CA LEU A 50 -11.89 -38.48 2.70
C LEU A 50 -12.00 -37.17 1.92
N VAL A 51 -13.14 -36.86 1.31
CA VAL A 51 -13.38 -35.56 0.65
C VAL A 51 -13.95 -34.51 1.61
N LEU A 52 -14.54 -34.95 2.74
CA LEU A 52 -14.99 -34.04 3.82
C LEU A 52 -13.92 -33.74 4.88
N ALA A 53 -12.79 -34.46 4.88
CA ALA A 53 -11.63 -34.15 5.72
C ALA A 53 -10.59 -33.25 5.03
N GLY A 54 -10.73 -32.99 3.72
CA GLY A 54 -9.79 -32.19 2.92
C GLY A 54 -10.28 -30.79 2.53
N ALA A 55 -11.46 -30.36 2.98
CA ALA A 55 -12.11 -29.12 2.54
C ALA A 55 -12.45 -28.12 3.66
N PHE A 56 -11.89 -28.30 4.85
CA PHE A 56 -11.85 -27.27 5.88
C PHE A 56 -10.44 -27.21 6.47
N SER A 57 -9.51 -26.60 5.72
CA SER A 57 -8.46 -25.86 6.41
C SER A 57 -9.13 -24.66 7.09
N ASN A 58 -9.78 -24.88 8.24
CA ASN A 58 -10.21 -23.84 9.16
C ASN A 58 -8.97 -23.30 9.87
N ALA A 59 -8.01 -22.77 9.10
CA ALA A 59 -7.07 -21.86 9.67
C ALA A 59 -7.89 -20.62 10.09
N PRO A 60 -7.82 -20.16 11.35
CA PRO A 60 -8.37 -18.86 11.72
C PRO A 60 -7.95 -17.81 10.68
N PRO A 61 -8.78 -16.81 10.34
CA PRO A 61 -8.39 -15.74 9.43
C PRO A 61 -7.03 -15.11 9.80
N ALA A 62 -6.68 -15.13 11.10
CA ALA A 62 -5.39 -14.69 11.60
C ALA A 62 -4.15 -15.46 11.07
N LEU A 63 -4.29 -16.70 10.63
CA LEU A 63 -3.16 -17.52 10.14
C LEU A 63 -2.87 -17.34 8.64
N ALA A 64 -3.85 -16.86 7.87
CA ALA A 64 -3.66 -16.61 6.44
C ALA A 64 -2.68 -15.45 6.20
N ASP A 65 -2.70 -14.47 7.11
CA ASP A 65 -1.98 -13.20 7.04
C ASP A 65 -0.60 -13.23 7.71
N CYS A 66 -0.40 -14.19 8.63
CA CYS A 66 0.85 -14.48 9.31
C CYS A 66 1.11 -15.98 9.18
N PRO A 67 1.64 -16.47 8.04
CA PRO A 67 1.92 -17.89 7.88
C PRO A 67 3.13 -18.30 8.74
N PRO A 68 3.08 -19.46 9.43
CA PRO A 68 4.23 -19.96 10.19
C PRO A 68 5.42 -20.23 9.26
N PRO A 69 6.66 -19.95 9.71
CA PRO A 69 7.85 -20.36 8.97
C PRO A 69 7.89 -21.90 8.80
N PRO A 70 8.58 -22.42 7.76
CA PRO A 70 8.70 -23.86 7.55
C PRO A 70 9.23 -24.58 8.80
N GLY A 71 8.53 -25.64 9.21
CA GLY A 71 8.91 -26.44 10.38
C GLY A 71 8.51 -25.84 11.74
N VAL A 72 7.88 -24.67 11.76
CA VAL A 72 7.41 -24.01 13.00
C VAL A 72 5.94 -24.35 13.21
N THR A 73 5.61 -24.95 14.36
CA THR A 73 4.21 -25.19 14.72
C THR A 73 3.57 -23.92 15.25
N LEU A 74 2.26 -23.84 15.14
CA LEU A 74 1.50 -22.75 15.74
C LEU A 74 1.76 -22.69 17.24
N PRO A 75 1.93 -21.49 17.81
CA PRO A 75 1.94 -21.36 19.25
C PRO A 75 0.59 -21.84 19.79
N GLU A 76 0.61 -22.65 20.85
CA GLU A 76 -0.62 -23.00 21.55
C GLU A 76 -1.29 -21.74 22.13
N GLU A 77 -2.59 -21.87 22.37
CA GLU A 77 -3.45 -20.81 22.89
C GLU A 77 -3.03 -20.41 24.33
N PRO A 78 -3.01 -19.11 24.66
CA PRO A 78 -2.91 -18.66 26.06
C PRO A 78 -4.12 -19.12 26.86
N SER A 79 -4.00 -19.21 28.18
CA SER A 79 -5.11 -19.62 29.06
C SER A 79 -6.30 -18.64 29.02
N VAL A 80 -6.05 -17.38 28.62
CA VAL A 80 -7.06 -16.36 28.34
C VAL A 80 -6.70 -15.62 27.05
N THR A 81 -7.70 -15.42 26.19
CA THR A 81 -7.60 -14.71 24.90
C THR A 81 -8.26 -13.33 24.94
N ALA A 82 -7.92 -12.47 23.98
CA ALA A 82 -8.54 -11.15 23.82
C ALA A 82 -10.05 -11.25 23.59
N GLN A 83 -10.51 -12.24 22.80
CA GLN A 83 -11.93 -12.47 22.55
C GLN A 83 -12.70 -12.78 23.84
N GLN A 84 -12.10 -13.52 24.77
CA GLN A 84 -12.75 -13.85 26.04
C GLN A 84 -12.97 -12.61 26.92
N VAL A 85 -12.11 -11.59 26.80
CA VAL A 85 -12.29 -10.29 27.47
C VAL A 85 -13.42 -9.50 26.82
N GLU A 86 -13.44 -9.41 25.48
CA GLU A 86 -14.51 -8.74 24.72
C GLU A 86 -15.90 -9.33 25.02
N ASP A 87 -15.98 -10.65 25.16
CA ASP A 87 -17.23 -11.36 25.49
C ASP A 87 -17.56 -11.35 27.00
N GLY A 88 -16.73 -10.69 27.82
CA GLY A 88 -16.91 -10.54 29.27
C GLY A 88 -16.70 -11.82 30.09
N SER A 89 -16.14 -12.87 29.47
CA SER A 89 -15.88 -14.17 30.10
C SER A 89 -14.56 -14.25 30.86
N ALA A 90 -13.67 -13.28 30.67
CA ALA A 90 -12.40 -13.13 31.38
C ALA A 90 -12.10 -11.66 31.70
N THR A 91 -11.23 -11.39 32.66
CA THR A 91 -10.83 -10.02 33.01
C THR A 91 -9.60 -9.56 32.22
N LEU A 92 -9.40 -8.25 32.11
CA LEU A 92 -8.18 -7.67 31.53
C LEU A 92 -6.91 -8.14 32.26
N LYS A 93 -6.98 -8.31 33.58
CA LYS A 93 -5.89 -8.86 34.39
C LYS A 93 -5.53 -10.27 33.93
N ASP A 94 -6.52 -11.16 33.86
CA ASP A 94 -6.27 -12.56 33.50
C ASP A 94 -5.70 -12.66 32.09
N PHE A 95 -6.20 -11.84 31.16
CA PHE A 95 -5.67 -11.75 29.81
C PHE A 95 -4.22 -11.25 29.76
N ALA A 96 -3.87 -10.19 30.50
CA ALA A 96 -2.51 -9.65 30.54
C ALA A 96 -1.51 -10.68 31.07
N LEU A 97 -1.87 -11.38 32.16
CA LEU A 97 -1.01 -12.40 32.77
C LEU A 97 -0.87 -13.65 31.89
N ALA A 98 -1.98 -14.14 31.32
CA ALA A 98 -1.96 -15.26 30.38
C ALA A 98 -1.12 -14.94 29.13
N SER A 99 -1.24 -13.72 28.62
CA SER A 99 -0.47 -13.25 27.47
C SER A 99 1.01 -13.15 27.79
N ARG A 100 1.38 -12.58 28.95
CA ARG A 100 2.76 -12.52 29.44
C ARG A 100 3.37 -13.92 29.52
N GLU A 101 2.74 -14.84 30.24
CA GLU A 101 3.24 -16.21 30.42
C GLU A 101 3.46 -16.90 29.08
N ARG A 102 2.46 -16.82 28.19
CA ARG A 102 2.53 -17.44 26.87
C ARG A 102 3.64 -16.83 26.01
N PHE A 103 3.75 -15.50 26.00
CA PHE A 103 4.72 -14.79 25.17
C PHE A 103 6.16 -15.00 25.64
N VAL A 104 6.41 -14.97 26.95
CA VAL A 104 7.73 -15.28 27.53
C VAL A 104 8.17 -16.68 27.13
N MET A 105 7.29 -17.67 27.30
CA MET A 105 7.58 -19.05 26.92
C MET A 105 7.89 -19.18 25.42
N GLN A 106 7.10 -18.54 24.56
CA GLN A 106 7.33 -18.52 23.12
C GLN A 106 8.71 -17.96 22.76
N LEU A 107 9.08 -16.81 23.33
CA LEU A 107 10.39 -16.19 23.10
C LEU A 107 11.54 -17.07 23.58
N GLN A 108 11.40 -17.77 24.71
CA GLN A 108 12.41 -18.71 25.22
C GLN A 108 12.59 -19.94 24.34
N THR A 109 11.51 -20.41 23.73
CA THR A 109 11.54 -21.56 22.81
C THR A 109 11.91 -21.19 21.38
N ALA A 110 12.06 -19.91 21.06
CA ALA A 110 12.34 -19.47 19.71
C ALA A 110 13.77 -19.87 19.29
N GLU A 111 13.87 -20.72 18.27
CA GLU A 111 15.15 -21.26 17.79
C GLU A 111 15.91 -20.27 16.89
N ASN A 112 15.20 -19.30 16.32
CA ASN A 112 15.77 -18.31 15.41
C ASN A 112 14.95 -17.01 15.39
N LEU A 113 15.54 -15.97 14.81
CA LEU A 113 14.94 -14.64 14.73
C LEU A 113 13.64 -14.61 13.90
N GLY A 114 13.50 -15.50 12.91
CA GLY A 114 12.28 -15.65 12.12
C GLY A 114 11.08 -16.12 12.96
N GLN A 115 11.28 -16.97 13.96
CA GLN A 115 10.22 -17.39 14.89
C GLN A 115 9.78 -16.24 15.80
N VAL A 116 10.73 -15.45 16.33
CA VAL A 116 10.43 -14.27 17.16
C VAL A 116 9.59 -13.26 16.38
N VAL A 117 9.96 -13.00 15.13
CA VAL A 117 9.20 -12.15 14.21
C VAL A 117 7.79 -12.69 13.99
N TYR A 118 7.67 -14.00 13.72
CA TYR A 118 6.39 -14.63 13.46
C TYR A 118 5.40 -14.45 14.63
N TYR A 119 5.88 -14.57 15.87
CA TYR A 119 5.07 -14.27 17.05
C TYR A 119 4.66 -12.79 17.11
N GLY A 120 5.55 -11.88 16.74
CA GLY A 120 5.22 -10.45 16.57
C GLY A 120 4.15 -10.18 15.51
N CYS A 121 4.12 -10.96 14.42
CA CYS A 121 3.06 -10.91 13.40
C CYS A 121 1.71 -11.34 14.00
N LEU A 122 1.67 -12.51 14.66
CA LEU A 122 0.47 -13.05 15.28
C LEU A 122 -0.11 -12.12 16.35
N PHE A 123 0.77 -11.53 17.18
CA PHE A 123 0.40 -10.57 18.22
C PHE A 123 -0.36 -9.36 17.68
N ARG A 124 -0.13 -9.02 16.40
CA ARG A 124 -0.71 -7.87 15.71
C ARG A 124 -1.91 -8.20 14.83
N GLN A 125 -2.26 -9.47 14.72
CA GLN A 125 -3.29 -9.90 13.80
C GLN A 125 -4.65 -9.89 14.51
N GLU A 126 -5.60 -9.11 13.99
CA GLU A 126 -6.97 -9.10 14.49
C GLU A 126 -7.64 -10.47 14.32
N GLY A 127 -8.34 -10.91 15.36
CA GLY A 127 -8.90 -12.27 15.45
C GLY A 127 -7.89 -13.33 15.87
N SER A 128 -6.67 -12.95 16.25
CA SER A 128 -5.73 -13.83 16.95
C SER A 128 -6.08 -13.93 18.44
N TYR A 129 -5.32 -14.75 19.19
CA TYR A 129 -5.48 -14.85 20.64
C TYR A 129 -5.15 -13.57 21.40
N TRP A 130 -4.37 -12.66 20.81
CA TRP A 130 -3.84 -11.46 21.46
C TRP A 130 -4.52 -10.17 21.02
N TYR A 131 -5.40 -10.23 20.01
CA TYR A 131 -6.07 -9.06 19.49
C TYR A 131 -7.49 -9.39 19.00
N SER A 132 -8.49 -8.82 19.68
CA SER A 132 -9.87 -8.77 19.22
C SER A 132 -10.53 -7.46 19.63
N GLY A 133 -11.14 -6.75 18.68
CA GLY A 133 -11.89 -5.53 18.95
C GLY A 133 -11.06 -4.44 19.66
N SER A 134 -11.49 -4.05 20.87
CA SER A 134 -10.78 -3.07 21.69
C SER A 134 -9.68 -3.68 22.57
N THR A 135 -9.66 -5.01 22.70
CA THR A 135 -8.72 -5.75 23.52
C THR A 135 -7.51 -6.16 22.71
N TYR A 136 -6.40 -5.47 22.97
CA TYR A 136 -5.10 -5.79 22.41
C TYR A 136 -3.99 -5.40 23.37
N LEU A 137 -2.76 -5.71 22.97
CA LEU A 137 -1.58 -5.51 23.78
C LEU A 137 -0.63 -4.45 23.21
N VAL A 138 0.00 -3.72 24.11
CA VAL A 138 1.13 -2.83 23.85
C VAL A 138 2.32 -3.30 24.66
N VAL A 139 3.52 -3.28 24.10
CA VAL A 139 4.75 -3.64 24.82
C VAL A 139 5.64 -2.41 24.90
N LEU A 140 6.04 -2.03 26.11
CA LEU A 140 6.98 -0.95 26.38
C LEU A 140 8.35 -1.50 26.80
N LYS A 141 9.40 -0.74 26.52
CA LYS A 141 10.69 -0.89 27.18
C LYS A 141 10.67 -0.20 28.55
N ALA A 142 11.66 -0.51 29.37
CA ALA A 142 11.85 0.11 30.70
C ALA A 142 12.08 1.64 30.67
N ASP A 143 12.39 2.24 29.53
CA ASP A 143 12.50 3.69 29.36
C ASP A 143 11.17 4.35 28.91
N GLY A 144 10.07 3.59 28.85
CA GLY A 144 8.76 4.07 28.41
C GLY A 144 8.59 4.18 26.89
N SER A 145 9.59 3.77 26.10
CA SER A 145 9.45 3.70 24.64
C SER A 145 8.58 2.50 24.22
N ILE A 146 7.71 2.71 23.23
CA ILE A 146 6.82 1.67 22.70
C ILE A 146 7.63 0.73 21.82
N LEU A 147 7.77 -0.53 22.21
CA LEU A 147 8.45 -1.55 21.42
C LEU A 147 7.54 -2.10 20.32
N ILE A 148 6.33 -2.53 20.70
CA ILE A 148 5.31 -3.11 19.82
C ILE A 148 3.95 -2.55 20.19
N HIS A 149 3.17 -2.21 19.19
CA HIS A 149 1.76 -1.86 19.34
C HIS A 149 0.95 -2.76 18.41
N ALA A 150 0.02 -3.56 18.96
CA ALA A 150 -0.75 -4.53 18.20
C ALA A 150 -1.48 -3.89 16.99
N LYS A 151 -2.27 -2.85 17.28
CA LYS A 151 -3.11 -2.09 16.34
C LYS A 151 -2.37 -1.03 15.49
N ASN A 152 -1.55 -0.16 16.11
CA ASN A 152 -0.91 0.97 15.44
C ASN A 152 0.62 1.00 15.62
N MET A 153 1.35 0.32 14.75
CA MET A 153 2.82 0.31 14.73
C MET A 153 3.48 1.63 14.36
N ALA A 154 2.76 2.61 13.82
CA ALA A 154 3.34 3.94 13.60
C ALA A 154 3.86 4.56 14.91
N LEU A 155 3.25 4.18 16.05
CA LEU A 155 3.64 4.63 17.38
C LEU A 155 4.87 3.92 17.96
N SER A 156 5.35 2.85 17.32
CA SER A 156 6.54 2.14 17.79
C SER A 156 7.79 3.02 17.74
N SER A 157 8.62 2.90 18.78
CA SER A 157 9.80 3.71 19.13
C SER A 157 9.52 5.11 19.67
N ARG A 158 8.26 5.59 19.65
CA ARG A 158 7.88 6.82 20.37
C ARG A 158 7.84 6.56 21.87
N ARG A 159 8.11 7.60 22.67
CA ARG A 159 7.97 7.56 24.13
C ARG A 159 6.56 7.90 24.56
N LEU A 160 6.08 7.17 25.56
CA LEU A 160 4.80 7.45 26.20
C LEU A 160 4.87 8.79 26.95
N ASN A 161 3.73 9.48 27.05
CA ASN A 161 3.59 10.65 27.90
C ASN A 161 4.10 10.34 29.32
N PRO A 162 5.02 11.16 29.88
CA PRO A 162 5.65 10.88 31.17
C PRO A 162 4.66 10.70 32.32
N LEU A 163 3.50 11.36 32.28
CA LEU A 163 2.47 11.24 33.30
C LEU A 163 1.76 9.88 33.25
N ILE A 164 1.50 9.35 32.05
CA ILE A 164 0.94 8.00 31.88
C ILE A 164 1.99 6.97 32.30
N TYR A 165 3.24 7.15 31.88
CA TYR A 165 4.31 6.22 32.21
C TYR A 165 4.59 6.15 33.71
N ALA A 166 4.59 7.30 34.40
CA ALA A 166 4.71 7.35 35.85
C ALA A 166 3.56 6.61 36.56
N GLU A 167 2.34 6.67 36.04
CA GLU A 167 1.20 5.92 36.58
C GLU A 167 1.39 4.41 36.43
N ILE A 168 1.84 3.96 35.26
CA ILE A 168 2.17 2.56 35.00
C ILE A 168 3.26 2.10 35.98
N LEU A 169 4.37 2.83 36.09
CA LEU A 169 5.46 2.48 37.00
C LEU A 169 4.99 2.45 38.46
N SER A 170 4.15 3.39 38.89
CA SER A 170 3.54 3.40 40.22
C SER A 170 2.70 2.14 40.47
N SER A 171 1.88 1.73 39.50
CA SER A 171 1.09 0.48 39.61
C SER A 171 1.96 -0.77 39.70
N LEU A 172 3.18 -0.72 39.16
CA LEU A 172 4.17 -1.79 39.19
C LEU A 172 5.07 -1.72 40.44
N GLY A 173 4.75 -0.84 41.39
CA GLY A 173 5.43 -0.75 42.67
C GLY A 173 6.67 0.14 42.68
N VAL A 174 6.91 0.95 41.64
CA VAL A 174 8.00 1.93 41.65
C VAL A 174 7.69 3.06 42.65
N PRO A 175 8.55 3.32 43.64
CA PRO A 175 8.30 4.36 44.64
C PRO A 175 8.25 5.77 44.05
N SER A 176 7.44 6.65 44.63
CA SER A 176 7.33 8.05 44.20
C SER A 176 8.66 8.82 44.23
N THR A 177 9.57 8.47 45.14
CA THR A 177 10.93 9.04 45.18
C THR A 177 11.74 8.72 43.93
N VAL A 178 11.59 7.51 43.37
CA VAL A 178 12.24 7.10 42.13
C VAL A 178 11.61 7.83 40.94
N LEU A 179 10.28 7.93 40.92
CA LEU A 179 9.55 8.63 39.86
C LEU A 179 9.94 10.11 39.74
N VAL A 180 10.11 10.80 40.88
CA VAL A 180 10.60 12.18 40.91
C VAL A 180 12.02 12.28 40.35
N ASN A 181 12.90 11.34 40.72
CA ASN A 181 14.28 11.32 40.28
C ASN A 181 14.45 10.99 38.78
N LEU A 182 13.51 10.26 38.17
CA LEU A 182 13.50 10.02 36.71
C LEU A 182 13.39 11.32 35.90
N ALA A 183 12.71 12.33 36.44
CA ALA A 183 12.55 13.63 35.81
C ALA A 183 13.65 14.63 36.24
N SER A 184 14.66 14.19 36.98
CA SER A 184 15.75 15.05 37.43
C SER A 184 16.55 15.60 36.24
N PRO A 185 16.90 16.91 36.22
CA PRO A 185 17.82 17.45 35.23
C PRO A 185 19.27 16.98 35.47
N ASP A 186 19.56 16.43 36.66
CA ASP A 186 20.85 15.80 36.96
C ASP A 186 20.89 14.39 36.36
N SER A 187 21.80 14.18 35.41
CA SER A 187 21.92 12.94 34.66
C SER A 187 22.36 11.74 35.51
N GLU A 188 23.09 11.95 36.60
CA GLU A 188 23.50 10.88 37.50
C GLU A 188 22.32 10.40 38.35
N ILE A 189 21.54 11.35 38.88
CA ILE A 189 20.31 11.05 39.64
C ILE A 189 19.30 10.33 38.75
N ALA A 190 19.09 10.81 37.51
CA ALA A 190 18.19 10.17 36.55
C ALA A 190 18.69 8.77 36.16
N ALA A 191 19.99 8.56 35.98
CA ALA A 191 20.56 7.25 35.67
C ALA A 191 20.38 6.25 36.83
N GLN A 192 20.58 6.68 38.07
CA GLN A 192 20.34 5.86 39.26
C GLN A 192 18.87 5.47 39.38
N ALA A 193 17.95 6.41 39.16
CA ALA A 193 16.52 6.14 39.16
C ALA A 193 16.11 5.14 38.07
N ASN A 194 16.65 5.28 36.85
CA ASN A 194 16.43 4.32 35.76
C ASN A 194 16.93 2.92 36.12
N ALA A 195 18.10 2.79 36.76
CA ALA A 195 18.61 1.50 37.21
C ALA A 195 17.70 0.85 38.27
N GLU A 196 17.14 1.65 39.18
CA GLU A 196 16.19 1.17 40.18
C GLU A 196 14.87 0.70 39.54
N VAL A 197 14.34 1.44 38.56
CA VAL A 197 13.19 1.00 37.75
C VAL A 197 13.47 -0.36 37.10
N VAL A 198 14.62 -0.53 36.45
CA VAL A 198 15.00 -1.81 35.82
C VAL A 198 15.04 -2.94 36.84
N ASN A 199 15.59 -2.71 38.04
CA ASN A 199 15.63 -3.72 39.09
C ASN A 199 14.24 -4.14 39.57
N ILE A 200 13.33 -3.17 39.75
CA ILE A 200 11.93 -3.42 40.17
C ILE A 200 11.18 -4.19 39.08
N LEU A 201 11.24 -3.73 37.83
CA LEU A 201 10.57 -4.39 36.71
C LEU A 201 11.11 -5.81 36.46
N SER A 202 12.37 -6.08 36.80
CA SER A 202 12.96 -7.42 36.71
C SER A 202 12.40 -8.41 37.75
N GLN A 203 11.65 -7.94 38.75
CA GLN A 203 10.86 -8.80 39.65
C GLN A 203 9.50 -9.19 39.04
N GLU A 204 9.25 -8.82 37.79
CA GLU A 204 8.04 -9.11 37.02
C GLU A 204 6.72 -8.71 37.70
N PRO A 205 6.63 -7.50 38.32
CA PRO A 205 5.39 -7.03 38.94
C PRO A 205 4.26 -6.86 37.93
N ASP A 206 3.03 -6.81 38.43
CA ASP A 206 1.85 -6.51 37.65
C ASP A 206 0.87 -5.64 38.44
N GLY A 207 0.08 -4.83 37.74
CA GLY A 207 -0.83 -3.89 38.37
C GLY A 207 -1.77 -3.18 37.39
N ALA A 208 -2.93 -2.76 37.90
CA ALA A 208 -3.84 -1.88 37.18
C ALA A 208 -3.42 -0.43 37.35
N PHE A 209 -3.51 0.35 36.27
CA PHE A 209 -3.19 1.77 36.27
C PHE A 209 -4.37 2.59 35.73
N ASP A 210 -4.54 3.81 36.24
CA ASP A 210 -5.58 4.74 35.78
C ASP A 210 -5.06 6.19 35.79
N ALA A 211 -4.70 6.69 34.62
CA ALA A 211 -4.35 8.09 34.41
C ALA A 211 -5.54 8.95 33.94
N THR A 212 -6.74 8.38 33.80
CA THR A 212 -7.95 9.10 33.38
C THR A 212 -8.48 10.03 34.46
N THR A 213 -8.25 9.68 35.73
CA THR A 213 -8.71 10.46 36.87
C THR A 213 -7.79 11.67 37.11
N PRO A 214 -8.30 12.92 37.02
CA PRO A 214 -7.52 14.10 37.36
C PRO A 214 -7.16 14.11 38.85
N ILE A 215 -5.94 14.56 39.17
CA ILE A 215 -5.51 14.78 40.54
C ILE A 215 -5.47 16.29 40.78
N PRO A 216 -6.42 16.86 41.57
CA PRO A 216 -6.53 18.29 41.76
C PRO A 216 -5.21 18.94 42.19
N GLY A 217 -4.77 19.95 41.44
CA GLY A 217 -3.52 20.69 41.72
C GLY A 217 -2.22 19.97 41.37
N LEU A 218 -2.28 18.72 40.84
CA LEU A 218 -1.09 17.95 40.49
C LEU A 218 -1.02 17.61 39.00
N ARG A 219 -2.07 17.00 38.44
CA ARG A 219 -2.13 16.66 37.00
C ARG A 219 -3.56 16.61 36.46
N PRO A 220 -3.78 16.96 35.19
CA PRO A 220 -5.04 16.69 34.51
C PRO A 220 -5.23 15.18 34.32
N GLY A 221 -6.50 14.77 34.15
CA GLY A 221 -6.84 13.42 33.72
C GLY A 221 -6.59 13.27 32.22
N ILE A 222 -6.07 12.13 31.82
CA ILE A 222 -5.74 11.82 30.42
C ILE A 222 -6.78 10.81 29.92
N PRO A 223 -7.65 11.18 28.96
CA PRO A 223 -8.67 10.27 28.42
C PRO A 223 -8.08 8.93 27.97
N ASP A 224 -8.83 7.85 28.14
CA ASP A 224 -8.49 6.51 27.65
C ASP A 224 -7.12 5.96 28.12
N ALA A 225 -6.50 6.57 29.14
CA ALA A 225 -5.20 6.20 29.69
C ALA A 225 -5.30 5.32 30.95
N SER A 226 -6.03 4.21 30.83
CA SER A 226 -6.13 3.17 31.87
C SER A 226 -5.84 1.80 31.28
N GLY A 227 -5.46 0.84 32.12
CA GLY A 227 -5.25 -0.54 31.67
C GLY A 227 -4.64 -1.43 32.75
N TYR A 228 -4.13 -2.58 32.32
CA TYR A 228 -3.40 -3.51 33.16
C TYR A 228 -1.99 -3.73 32.62
N ALA A 229 -0.97 -3.48 33.46
CA ALA A 229 0.42 -3.66 33.12
C ALA A 229 0.99 -4.91 33.79
N ALA A 230 1.81 -5.66 33.07
CA ALA A 230 2.55 -6.81 33.58
C ALA A 230 3.98 -6.78 33.03
N ALA A 231 4.96 -6.66 33.92
CA ALA A 231 6.37 -6.69 33.56
C ALA A 231 6.86 -8.13 33.39
N TYR A 232 7.86 -8.30 32.52
CA TYR A 232 8.57 -9.57 32.34
C TYR A 232 9.99 -9.34 31.85
N TRP A 233 10.88 -10.30 32.14
CA TRP A 233 12.24 -10.29 31.60
C TRP A 233 12.28 -10.89 30.19
N SER A 234 12.94 -10.21 29.26
CA SER A 234 13.22 -10.75 27.93
C SER A 234 14.70 -11.08 27.77
N ASP A 235 15.02 -12.36 27.58
CA ASP A 235 16.38 -12.79 27.25
C ASP A 235 16.83 -12.27 25.88
N PHE A 236 15.87 -12.15 24.95
CA PHE A 236 16.13 -11.64 23.61
C PHE A 236 16.52 -10.16 23.62
N PHE A 237 15.75 -9.33 24.33
CA PHE A 237 16.03 -7.89 24.46
C PHE A 237 16.99 -7.56 25.62
N ARG A 238 17.41 -8.56 26.40
CA ARG A 238 18.31 -8.46 27.56
C ARG A 238 17.88 -7.39 28.56
N GLY A 239 16.60 -7.39 28.91
CA GLY A 239 16.07 -6.41 29.86
C GLY A 239 14.58 -6.61 30.14
N PRO A 240 14.04 -5.86 31.12
CA PRO A 240 12.62 -5.91 31.44
C PRO A 240 11.80 -5.17 30.38
N LEU A 241 10.67 -5.76 30.04
CA LEU A 241 9.62 -5.19 29.19
C LEU A 241 8.32 -5.10 29.98
N VAL A 242 7.45 -4.19 29.59
CA VAL A 242 6.12 -4.01 30.21
C VAL A 242 5.05 -4.29 29.17
N MET A 243 4.27 -5.34 29.37
CA MET A 243 3.10 -5.66 28.56
C MET A 243 1.86 -4.96 29.14
N ILE A 244 1.11 -4.27 28.30
CA ILE A 244 -0.07 -3.51 28.69
C ILE A 244 -1.29 -4.03 27.94
N ALA A 245 -2.37 -4.33 28.65
CA ALA A 245 -3.67 -4.69 28.12
C ALA A 245 -4.72 -3.63 28.41
N GLY A 246 -5.68 -3.44 27.48
CA GLY A 246 -6.85 -2.58 27.66
C GLY A 246 -6.56 -1.08 27.59
N PHE A 247 -5.41 -0.70 27.06
CA PHE A 247 -5.02 0.71 26.88
C PHE A 247 -5.15 1.10 25.41
N GLU A 248 -6.11 1.96 25.09
CA GLU A 248 -6.29 2.51 23.73
C GLU A 248 -5.26 3.61 23.44
N LEU A 249 -3.99 3.20 23.40
CA LEU A 249 -2.86 4.07 23.10
C LEU A 249 -3.01 4.67 21.69
N ASN A 250 -2.96 5.99 21.61
CA ASN A 250 -3.04 6.75 20.36
C ASN A 250 -2.02 7.91 20.37
N GLU A 251 -2.02 8.75 19.34
CA GLU A 251 -1.04 9.83 19.17
C GLU A 251 -1.04 10.89 20.29
N THR A 252 -2.16 11.09 21.01
CA THR A 252 -2.21 12.03 22.13
C THR A 252 -1.54 11.49 23.40
N HIS A 253 -1.20 10.20 23.44
CA HIS A 253 -0.60 9.53 24.59
C HIS A 253 0.93 9.43 24.49
N VAL A 254 1.53 9.98 23.45
CA VAL A 254 2.97 9.92 23.20
C VAL A 254 3.58 11.32 23.18
N VAL A 255 4.86 11.42 23.49
CA VAL A 255 5.60 12.68 23.44
C VAL A 255 5.82 13.08 21.97
N GLU A 256 5.70 14.37 21.69
CA GLU A 256 6.17 14.97 20.45
C GLU A 256 7.69 15.14 20.57
N GLU A 257 8.43 14.27 19.89
CA GLU A 257 9.89 14.27 19.91
C GLU A 257 10.40 15.00 18.67
N GLU A 258 11.18 16.05 18.87
CA GLU A 258 11.95 16.67 17.78
C GLU A 258 13.10 15.72 17.43
N ILE A 259 13.10 15.23 16.18
CA ILE A 259 14.13 14.32 15.69
C ILE A 259 15.22 15.17 15.05
N ASP A 260 16.43 15.12 15.62
CA ASP A 260 17.60 15.72 14.98
C ASP A 260 17.99 14.88 13.76
N HIS A 261 17.61 15.38 12.59
CA HIS A 261 17.83 14.68 11.33
C HIS A 261 19.23 14.95 10.80
N ILE A 262 19.96 13.88 10.48
CA ILE A 262 21.13 14.00 9.61
C ILE A 262 20.59 14.24 8.19
N THR A 263 20.84 15.42 7.65
CA THR A 263 20.40 15.78 6.30
C THR A 263 21.27 15.07 5.24
N PRO A 264 20.70 14.17 4.43
CA PRO A 264 21.40 13.57 3.29
C PRO A 264 21.59 14.58 2.15
N THR A 265 22.43 14.25 1.18
CA THR A 265 22.61 15.07 -0.02
C THR A 265 21.40 15.02 -0.95
N VAL A 266 20.70 13.88 -0.98
CA VAL A 266 19.40 13.74 -1.64
C VAL A 266 18.36 13.39 -0.59
N THR A 267 17.35 14.25 -0.41
CA THR A 267 16.21 14.00 0.46
C THR A 267 15.05 13.37 -0.32
N ALA A 268 14.01 12.91 0.38
CA ALA A 268 12.78 12.40 -0.23
C ALA A 268 12.09 13.45 -1.12
N ARG A 269 12.27 14.75 -0.85
CA ARG A 269 11.75 15.86 -1.67
C ARG A 269 12.48 15.99 -3.01
N ASP A 270 13.73 15.56 -3.07
CA ASP A 270 14.59 15.68 -4.25
C ASP A 270 14.44 14.50 -5.21
N VAL A 271 13.73 13.44 -4.79
CA VAL A 271 13.52 12.23 -5.61
C VAL A 271 12.47 12.51 -6.69
N VAL A 272 12.93 12.69 -7.92
CA VAL A 272 12.08 12.97 -9.10
C VAL A 272 12.35 12.04 -10.27
N ASP A 273 13.44 11.29 -10.23
CA ASP A 273 13.89 10.39 -11.28
C ASP A 273 14.68 9.20 -10.73
N ARG A 274 15.20 8.36 -11.63
CA ARG A 274 15.96 7.16 -11.29
C ARG A 274 17.29 7.46 -10.60
N GLU A 275 18.00 8.50 -11.04
CA GLU A 275 19.32 8.85 -10.50
C GLU A 275 19.20 9.37 -9.07
N THR A 276 18.27 10.30 -8.82
CA THR A 276 17.95 10.81 -7.50
C THR A 276 17.40 9.71 -6.58
N LEU A 277 16.56 8.81 -7.07
CA LEU A 277 16.08 7.66 -6.30
C LEU A 277 17.22 6.71 -5.87
N LYS A 278 18.16 6.42 -6.77
CA LYS A 278 19.33 5.57 -6.46
C LYS A 278 20.22 6.20 -5.39
N ALA A 279 20.51 7.49 -5.50
CA ALA A 279 21.28 8.23 -4.51
C ALA A 279 20.58 8.23 -3.15
N PHE A 280 19.30 8.58 -3.11
CA PHE A 280 18.46 8.60 -1.91
C PHE A 280 18.47 7.26 -1.15
N VAL A 281 18.23 6.14 -1.86
CA VAL A 281 18.23 4.80 -1.25
C VAL A 281 19.62 4.39 -0.76
N THR A 282 20.67 4.78 -1.48
CA THR A 282 22.05 4.49 -1.08
C THR A 282 22.42 5.20 0.21
N GLU A 283 22.19 6.51 0.28
CA GLU A 283 22.46 7.31 1.48
C GLU A 283 21.62 6.84 2.67
N ALA A 284 20.35 6.48 2.44
CA ALA A 284 19.49 5.93 3.48
C ALA A 284 20.06 4.64 4.10
N GLY A 285 20.70 3.79 3.28
CA GLY A 285 21.33 2.57 3.79
C GLY A 285 22.65 2.81 4.49
N GLU A 286 23.45 3.76 4.04
CA GLU A 286 24.63 4.21 4.79
C GLU A 286 24.24 4.79 6.15
N TYR A 287 23.19 5.64 6.19
CA TYR A 287 22.61 6.14 7.42
C TYR A 287 22.15 5.01 8.36
N CYS A 288 21.44 4.01 7.84
CA CYS A 288 21.02 2.84 8.63
C CYS A 288 22.22 2.02 9.15
N LEU A 289 23.30 1.90 8.38
CA LEU A 289 24.54 1.25 8.82
C LEU A 289 25.21 2.03 9.96
N GLU A 290 25.24 3.36 9.90
CA GLU A 290 25.77 4.20 10.97
C GLU A 290 24.92 4.12 12.24
N LEU A 291 23.59 4.22 12.13
CA LEU A 291 22.68 4.06 13.26
C LEU A 291 22.85 2.69 13.93
N ARG A 292 23.16 1.65 13.17
CA ARG A 292 23.40 0.33 13.73
C ARG A 292 24.62 0.28 14.65
N LYS A 293 25.68 1.05 14.36
CA LYS A 293 26.88 1.12 15.22
C LYS A 293 26.56 1.66 16.62
N THR A 294 25.49 2.43 16.74
CA THR A 294 25.03 3.03 18.01
C THR A 294 23.85 2.27 18.64
N GLY A 295 23.40 1.16 18.05
CA GLY A 295 22.24 0.39 18.52
C GLY A 295 20.88 1.04 18.21
N ASN A 296 20.86 2.11 17.41
CA ASN A 296 19.66 2.87 17.04
C ASN A 296 18.97 2.34 15.77
N PHE A 297 19.31 1.13 15.34
CA PHE A 297 18.68 0.43 14.22
C PHE A 297 18.51 -1.07 14.57
N PRO A 298 17.39 -1.71 14.20
CA PRO A 298 16.27 -1.18 13.44
C PRO A 298 15.14 -0.53 14.26
N GLY A 299 15.23 -0.51 15.58
CA GLY A 299 14.30 0.23 16.45
C GLY A 299 14.76 1.67 16.67
N GLY A 300 14.43 2.27 17.82
CA GLY A 300 15.02 3.53 18.26
C GLY A 300 14.84 4.67 17.26
N ILE A 301 15.89 5.46 17.04
CA ILE A 301 15.86 6.64 16.16
C ILE A 301 15.50 6.28 14.72
N ALA A 302 15.94 5.12 14.20
CA ALA A 302 15.70 4.76 12.79
C ALA A 302 14.20 4.75 12.44
N ARG A 303 13.35 4.16 13.28
CA ARG A 303 11.91 4.10 13.00
C ARG A 303 11.27 5.48 12.97
N SER A 304 11.63 6.33 13.93
CA SER A 304 11.09 7.70 14.00
C SER A 304 11.59 8.52 12.82
N ALA A 305 12.90 8.51 12.55
CA ALA A 305 13.53 9.31 11.48
C ALA A 305 13.05 8.92 10.07
N LEU A 306 12.92 7.61 9.79
CA LEU A 306 12.46 7.15 8.47
C LEU A 306 10.94 7.35 8.26
N ARG A 307 10.16 7.53 9.32
CA ARG A 307 8.69 7.72 9.26
C ARG A 307 8.28 9.18 9.33
N ASP A 308 9.15 10.08 9.78
CA ASP A 308 8.84 11.49 9.93
C ASP A 308 8.49 12.10 8.56
N PRO A 309 7.22 12.51 8.33
CA PRO A 309 6.78 13.08 7.05
C PRO A 309 7.40 14.45 6.76
N ASP A 310 7.94 15.13 7.77
CA ASP A 310 8.63 16.41 7.64
C ASP A 310 10.15 16.26 7.51
N GLY A 311 10.67 15.08 7.88
CA GLY A 311 12.08 14.71 7.81
C GLY A 311 12.62 14.49 6.38
N PRO A 312 13.94 14.21 6.25
CA PRO A 312 14.56 14.06 4.94
C PRO A 312 14.29 12.70 4.28
N TRP A 313 13.81 11.72 5.03
CA TRP A 313 13.68 10.32 4.59
C TRP A 313 12.26 9.93 4.15
N ARG A 314 11.29 10.84 4.31
CA ARG A 314 9.92 10.63 3.87
C ARG A 314 9.31 11.98 3.49
N HIS A 315 8.68 12.03 2.32
CA HIS A 315 7.90 13.19 1.90
C HIS A 315 6.86 12.78 0.86
N GLY A 316 5.59 13.13 1.09
CA GLY A 316 4.48 12.74 0.22
C GLY A 316 4.53 11.24 -0.09
N SER A 317 4.58 10.91 -1.38
CA SER A 317 4.59 9.53 -1.87
C SER A 317 5.97 8.86 -1.85
N VAL A 318 7.05 9.59 -1.53
CA VAL A 318 8.41 9.04 -1.43
C VAL A 318 8.69 8.63 0.01
N TYR A 319 8.99 7.35 0.21
CA TYR A 319 9.21 6.76 1.53
C TYR A 319 10.09 5.51 1.42
N LEU A 320 10.76 5.17 2.52
CA LEU A 320 11.63 4.00 2.60
C LEU A 320 10.92 2.77 3.18
N TYR A 321 11.34 1.60 2.71
CA TYR A 321 11.07 0.32 3.34
C TYR A 321 12.39 -0.44 3.57
N VAL A 322 12.41 -1.22 4.65
CA VAL A 322 13.57 -1.99 5.09
C VAL A 322 13.15 -3.44 5.22
N LEU A 323 13.77 -4.30 4.41
CA LEU A 323 13.55 -5.74 4.42
C LEU A 323 14.74 -6.41 5.09
N ASP A 324 14.54 -7.06 6.22
CA ASP A 324 15.57 -7.86 6.86
C ASP A 324 15.56 -9.26 6.23
N THR A 325 16.58 -9.55 5.42
CA THR A 325 16.68 -10.81 4.67
C THR A 325 17.29 -11.92 5.50
N THR A 326 17.95 -11.61 6.62
CA THR A 326 18.43 -12.60 7.60
C THR A 326 17.27 -13.18 8.39
N SER A 327 16.34 -12.33 8.82
CA SER A 327 15.18 -12.71 9.63
C SER A 327 13.93 -12.98 8.79
N ASN A 328 14.00 -12.73 7.49
CA ASN A 328 12.92 -12.87 6.53
C ASN A 328 11.68 -12.04 6.90
N VAL A 329 11.87 -10.77 7.27
CA VAL A 329 10.81 -9.86 7.74
C VAL A 329 10.86 -8.49 7.09
N ILE A 330 9.69 -7.85 6.94
CA ILE A 330 9.60 -6.40 6.70
C ILE A 330 9.84 -5.67 8.02
N GLN A 331 11.02 -5.08 8.17
CA GLN A 331 11.46 -4.51 9.44
C GLN A 331 10.90 -3.11 9.69
N ILE A 332 10.89 -2.28 8.63
CA ILE A 332 10.35 -0.91 8.63
C ILE A 332 9.60 -0.72 7.32
N HIS A 333 8.41 -0.13 7.38
CA HIS A 333 7.72 0.38 6.21
C HIS A 333 7.19 1.77 6.53
N ALA A 334 7.86 2.81 6.05
CA ALA A 334 7.65 4.17 6.53
C ALA A 334 6.22 4.71 6.27
N ALA A 335 5.61 4.32 5.15
CA ALA A 335 4.25 4.72 4.80
C ALA A 335 3.14 3.87 5.46
N PHE A 336 3.27 2.54 5.41
CA PHE A 336 2.23 1.58 5.84
C PHE A 336 2.72 0.62 6.95
N PRO A 337 3.16 1.12 8.12
CA PRO A 337 3.72 0.27 9.17
C PRO A 337 2.69 -0.74 9.72
N ASN A 338 1.42 -0.35 9.76
CA ASN A 338 0.33 -1.20 10.25
C ASN A 338 0.07 -2.39 9.35
N ARG A 339 0.24 -2.22 8.03
CA ARG A 339 0.00 -3.29 7.06
C ARG A 339 1.19 -4.25 6.95
N TYR A 340 2.43 -3.75 6.99
CA TYR A 340 3.57 -4.55 6.55
C TYR A 340 4.61 -4.89 7.60
N GLU A 341 4.85 -4.07 8.62
CA GLU A 341 5.97 -4.34 9.52
C GLU A 341 5.79 -5.63 10.33
N LEU A 342 6.88 -6.26 10.71
CA LEU A 342 6.90 -7.55 11.42
C LEU A 342 6.15 -8.68 10.69
N ARG A 343 5.92 -8.54 9.38
CA ARG A 343 5.35 -9.60 8.53
C ARG A 343 6.44 -10.29 7.72
N PRO A 344 6.30 -11.60 7.42
CA PRO A 344 7.28 -12.33 6.62
C PRO A 344 7.48 -11.73 5.23
N LEU A 345 8.70 -11.80 4.66
CA LEU A 345 8.95 -11.34 3.27
C LEU A 345 8.27 -12.20 2.21
N ILE A 346 7.71 -13.35 2.59
CA ILE A 346 6.90 -14.23 1.74
C ILE A 346 5.47 -13.64 1.55
N ALA A 347 5.29 -12.35 1.88
CA ALA A 347 3.99 -11.70 1.93
C ALA A 347 3.23 -11.76 0.60
N THR A 348 1.91 -11.90 0.75
CA THR A 348 0.83 -12.00 -0.24
C THR A 348 0.66 -10.77 -1.16
N VAL A 349 1.56 -9.79 -1.05
CA VAL A 349 1.46 -8.52 -1.78
C VAL A 349 1.71 -8.79 -3.26
N ARG A 350 0.62 -8.74 -4.02
CA ARG A 350 0.62 -8.89 -5.46
C ARG A 350 0.48 -7.53 -6.10
N ASP A 351 1.27 -7.34 -7.14
CA ASP A 351 1.02 -6.30 -8.12
C ASP A 351 -0.39 -6.50 -8.67
N ALA A 352 -1.26 -5.52 -8.48
CA ALA A 352 -2.67 -5.63 -8.88
C ALA A 352 -2.87 -5.82 -10.39
N VAL A 353 -1.90 -5.42 -11.22
CA VAL A 353 -1.98 -5.50 -12.69
C VAL A 353 -1.42 -6.82 -13.20
N THR A 354 -0.24 -7.23 -12.72
CA THR A 354 0.45 -8.42 -13.22
C THR A 354 0.15 -9.68 -12.41
N GLY A 355 -0.39 -9.54 -11.21
CA GLY A 355 -0.62 -10.63 -10.25
C GLY A 355 0.66 -11.23 -9.65
N LYS A 356 1.84 -10.73 -10.06
CA LYS A 356 3.14 -11.18 -9.54
C LYS A 356 3.34 -10.68 -8.11
N LEU A 357 4.08 -11.44 -7.31
CA LEU A 357 4.47 -11.01 -5.97
C LEU A 357 5.49 -9.87 -6.08
N ILE A 358 5.27 -8.78 -5.34
CA ILE A 358 6.13 -7.59 -5.41
C ILE A 358 7.48 -7.84 -4.74
N LEU A 359 7.48 -8.35 -3.50
CA LEU A 359 8.70 -8.50 -2.70
C LEU A 359 9.77 -9.38 -3.36
N PRO A 360 9.46 -10.53 -3.99
CA PRO A 360 10.46 -11.31 -4.73
C PRO A 360 11.15 -10.51 -5.84
N GLN A 361 10.39 -9.69 -6.59
CA GLN A 361 10.95 -8.86 -7.67
C GLN A 361 11.85 -7.76 -7.10
N VAL A 362 11.46 -7.15 -5.97
CA VAL A 362 12.28 -6.16 -5.25
C VAL A 362 13.57 -6.79 -4.72
N ILE A 363 13.50 -7.98 -4.13
CA ILE A 363 14.67 -8.70 -3.60
C ILE A 363 15.62 -9.11 -4.72
N GLU A 364 15.09 -9.55 -5.86
CA GLU A 364 15.87 -9.88 -7.05
C GLU A 364 16.62 -8.65 -7.58
N ALA A 365 15.92 -7.52 -7.76
CA ALA A 365 16.54 -6.26 -8.18
C ALA A 365 17.61 -5.77 -7.19
N ALA A 366 17.36 -5.88 -5.88
CA ALA A 366 18.33 -5.47 -4.86
C ALA A 366 19.62 -6.30 -4.87
N LYS A 367 19.56 -7.53 -5.38
CA LYS A 367 20.67 -8.50 -5.40
C LYS A 367 21.30 -8.69 -6.78
N SER A 368 20.72 -8.11 -7.83
CA SER A 368 21.22 -8.27 -9.20
C SER A 368 22.58 -7.61 -9.41
N ASP A 369 22.87 -6.54 -8.66
CA ASP A 369 24.12 -5.79 -8.69
C ASP A 369 24.52 -5.35 -7.26
N PRO A 370 25.82 -5.28 -6.90
CA PRO A 370 26.27 -4.74 -5.61
C PRO A 370 25.80 -3.31 -5.31
N GLU A 371 25.54 -2.51 -6.34
CA GLU A 371 24.93 -1.20 -6.22
C GLU A 371 23.41 -1.26 -6.05
N GLY A 372 22.76 -2.40 -6.31
CA GLY A 372 21.30 -2.53 -6.30
C GLY A 372 20.68 -2.36 -7.68
N GLY A 373 19.36 -2.38 -7.76
CA GLY A 373 18.64 -2.45 -9.04
C GLY A 373 17.26 -1.81 -9.01
N PHE A 374 16.79 -1.43 -10.19
CA PHE A 374 15.45 -0.92 -10.41
C PHE A 374 14.43 -2.04 -10.61
N VAL A 375 13.20 -1.78 -10.21
CA VAL A 375 12.06 -2.66 -10.40
C VAL A 375 10.80 -1.82 -10.58
N GLU A 376 9.91 -2.25 -11.46
CA GLU A 376 8.63 -1.59 -11.69
C GLU A 376 7.49 -2.50 -11.25
N TYR A 377 6.55 -1.95 -10.52
CA TYR A 377 5.39 -2.66 -10.00
C TYR A 377 4.27 -1.67 -9.68
N TYR A 378 3.04 -2.16 -9.55
CA TYR A 378 1.91 -1.36 -9.10
C TYR A 378 1.79 -1.44 -7.57
N PHE A 379 1.56 -0.31 -6.91
CA PHE A 379 1.38 -0.26 -5.45
C PHE A 379 0.53 0.93 -5.00
N ASP A 380 -0.08 0.83 -3.81
CA ASP A 380 -0.85 1.90 -3.17
C ASP A 380 0.03 3.12 -2.91
N ASP A 381 -0.43 4.32 -3.28
CA ASP A 381 0.22 5.60 -2.93
C ASP A 381 -0.26 6.08 -1.55
N PRO A 382 0.63 6.27 -0.56
CA PRO A 382 0.23 6.76 0.76
C PRO A 382 -0.31 8.20 0.77
N ASN A 383 -0.17 8.94 -0.32
CA ASN A 383 -0.71 10.29 -0.47
C ASN A 383 -2.04 10.30 -1.26
N ASP A 384 -2.52 9.13 -1.69
CA ASP A 384 -3.81 8.96 -2.33
C ASP A 384 -4.81 8.35 -1.33
N ASP A 385 -5.68 9.20 -0.78
CA ASP A 385 -6.73 8.80 0.16
C ASP A 385 -7.95 8.21 -0.54
N THR A 386 -7.96 8.15 -1.88
CA THR A 386 -9.01 7.47 -2.60
C THR A 386 -8.76 5.97 -2.55
N ASP A 387 -9.80 5.13 -2.51
CA ASP A 387 -9.68 3.68 -2.74
C ASP A 387 -9.31 3.42 -4.22
N SER A 388 -8.30 4.11 -4.73
CA SER A 388 -7.78 3.99 -6.08
C SER A 388 -7.10 2.63 -6.25
N ALA A 389 -7.07 2.17 -7.49
CA ALA A 389 -6.27 1.01 -7.84
C ALA A 389 -4.79 1.35 -7.66
N ASP A 390 -3.99 0.37 -7.23
CA ASP A 390 -2.53 0.43 -7.23
C ASP A 390 -2.01 1.16 -8.48
N ILE A 391 -1.15 2.15 -8.29
CA ILE A 391 -0.60 2.97 -9.38
C ILE A 391 0.85 2.56 -9.70
N PRO A 392 1.35 2.81 -10.93
CA PRO A 392 2.70 2.45 -11.31
C PRO A 392 3.75 3.10 -10.39
N LYS A 393 4.64 2.27 -9.84
CA LYS A 393 5.76 2.68 -9.00
C LYS A 393 7.07 2.26 -9.64
N VAL A 394 7.98 3.22 -9.78
CA VAL A 394 9.38 2.95 -10.11
C VAL A 394 10.12 2.79 -8.79
N GLY A 395 10.47 1.55 -8.47
CA GLY A 395 11.23 1.20 -7.29
C GLY A 395 12.72 1.08 -7.58
N TYR A 396 13.52 1.35 -6.55
CA TYR A 396 14.93 1.00 -6.50
C TYR A 396 15.22 0.37 -5.15
N ALA A 397 16.01 -0.70 -5.14
CA ALA A 397 16.39 -1.37 -3.92
C ALA A 397 17.84 -1.82 -3.97
N ARG A 398 18.48 -1.86 -2.79
CA ARG A 398 19.88 -2.26 -2.63
C ARG A 398 20.07 -3.10 -1.38
N GLU A 399 20.85 -4.18 -1.49
CA GLU A 399 21.26 -4.99 -0.35
C GLU A 399 22.47 -4.38 0.39
N PHE A 400 22.38 -4.34 1.71
CA PHE A 400 23.43 -3.95 2.62
C PHE A 400 23.76 -5.12 3.55
N LYS A 401 25.06 -5.28 3.84
CA LYS A 401 25.59 -6.39 4.65
C LYS A 401 26.38 -5.84 5.81
N THR A 402 26.13 -6.40 6.98
CA THR A 402 26.83 -6.06 8.21
C THR A 402 26.87 -7.28 9.14
N GLN A 403 27.31 -7.08 10.38
CA GLN A 403 27.33 -8.10 11.41
C GLN A 403 26.51 -7.64 12.61
N THR A 404 25.98 -8.58 13.37
CA THR A 404 25.24 -8.31 14.60
C THR A 404 25.65 -9.31 15.68
N GLU A 405 25.66 -8.87 16.93
CA GLU A 405 25.90 -9.77 18.05
C GLU A 405 24.57 -10.37 18.53
N LEU A 406 24.48 -11.69 18.52
CA LEU A 406 23.32 -12.42 19.02
C LEU A 406 23.82 -13.52 19.97
N GLY A 407 23.39 -13.47 21.23
CA GLY A 407 23.80 -14.46 22.24
C GLY A 407 25.33 -14.54 22.47
N GLY A 408 26.06 -13.43 22.31
CA GLY A 408 27.52 -13.41 22.47
C GLY A 408 28.30 -13.90 21.24
N ARG A 409 27.62 -14.11 20.10
CA ARG A 409 28.23 -14.53 18.83
C ARG A 409 27.98 -13.46 17.78
N VAL A 410 29.01 -13.17 16.99
CA VAL A 410 28.90 -12.28 15.83
C VAL A 410 28.34 -13.09 14.66
N VAL A 411 27.16 -12.71 14.17
CA VAL A 411 26.48 -13.36 13.04
C VAL A 411 26.27 -12.36 11.89
N PRO A 412 26.29 -12.82 10.63
CA PRO A 412 25.95 -11.96 9.49
C PRO A 412 24.53 -11.41 9.61
N TYR A 413 24.36 -10.13 9.26
CA TYR A 413 23.08 -9.48 9.17
C TYR A 413 22.96 -8.76 7.82
N ASN A 414 21.97 -9.15 7.04
CA ASN A 414 21.72 -8.61 5.71
C ASN A 414 20.34 -7.97 5.69
N PHE A 415 20.25 -6.81 5.06
CA PHE A 415 18.99 -6.11 4.88
C PHE A 415 18.98 -5.40 3.52
N ILE A 416 17.79 -5.21 2.98
CA ILE A 416 17.56 -4.45 1.77
C ILE A 416 16.84 -3.18 2.16
N ILE A 417 17.30 -2.06 1.63
CA ILE A 417 16.54 -0.81 1.64
C ILE A 417 16.02 -0.58 0.24
N GLY A 418 14.77 -0.17 0.15
CA GLY A 418 14.22 0.34 -1.08
C GLY A 418 13.31 1.53 -0.85
N SER A 419 13.12 2.24 -1.95
CA SER A 419 12.16 3.34 -2.07
C SER A 419 11.59 3.26 -3.48
N GLY A 420 10.62 4.12 -3.75
CA GLY A 420 10.24 4.41 -5.11
C GLY A 420 9.45 5.69 -5.14
N PHE A 421 9.44 6.31 -6.31
CA PHE A 421 8.47 7.33 -6.63
C PHE A 421 7.40 6.68 -7.50
N TYR A 422 6.17 7.16 -7.33
CA TYR A 422 5.12 6.77 -8.23
C TYR A 422 5.37 7.49 -9.53
N GLY A 423 5.31 6.75 -10.63
CA GLY A 423 5.23 7.39 -11.93
C GLY A 423 4.01 8.29 -11.82
N ARG A 424 4.22 9.61 -11.82
CA ARG A 424 3.13 10.58 -11.78
C ARG A 424 2.04 10.02 -12.69
N ALA A 425 0.83 9.76 -12.16
CA ALA A 425 -0.34 9.97 -13.01
C ALA A 425 -0.07 11.37 -13.57
N PRO A 426 0.16 11.52 -14.88
CA PRO A 426 0.93 12.63 -15.41
C PRO A 426 0.37 13.88 -14.78
N GLU A 427 1.18 14.49 -13.90
CA GLU A 427 0.87 15.80 -13.45
C GLU A 427 0.79 16.55 -14.77
N VAL A 428 -0.39 17.09 -15.08
CA VAL A 428 -0.50 18.04 -16.18
C VAL A 428 0.28 19.24 -15.70
N VAL A 429 1.61 19.14 -15.78
CA VAL A 429 2.49 20.29 -15.85
C VAL A 429 1.88 21.09 -17.00
N PRO A 430 1.40 22.32 -16.76
CA PRO A 430 0.95 23.15 -17.86
C PRO A 430 2.16 23.25 -18.79
N THR A 431 2.15 22.51 -19.90
CA THR A 431 3.08 22.75 -20.98
C THR A 431 2.86 24.20 -21.34
N GLU A 432 3.91 25.02 -21.29
CA GLU A 432 3.84 26.36 -21.84
C GLU A 432 3.14 26.25 -23.21
N PRO A 433 2.08 27.04 -23.46
CA PRO A 433 1.30 26.89 -24.67
C PRO A 433 2.23 27.11 -25.88
N HIS A 434 2.39 26.08 -26.68
CA HIS A 434 3.25 26.09 -27.86
C HIS A 434 2.46 25.68 -29.10
N THR A 435 2.92 26.15 -30.26
CA THR A 435 2.37 25.80 -31.58
C THR A 435 3.49 25.19 -32.41
N VAL A 436 3.23 24.05 -33.05
CA VAL A 436 4.15 23.45 -34.01
C VAL A 436 3.69 23.84 -35.42
N VAL A 437 4.58 24.44 -36.19
CA VAL A 437 4.34 24.84 -37.57
C VAL A 437 5.23 24.00 -38.47
N ASP A 438 4.62 23.16 -39.30
CA ASP A 438 5.31 22.56 -40.43
C ASP A 438 4.98 23.38 -41.67
N ALA A 439 6.00 23.78 -42.43
CA ALA A 439 5.79 24.53 -43.65
C ALA A 439 6.55 23.91 -44.81
N THR A 440 5.92 23.86 -45.97
CA THR A 440 6.58 23.53 -47.24
C THR A 440 6.59 24.78 -48.10
N VAL A 441 7.80 25.24 -48.41
CA VAL A 441 8.04 26.37 -49.32
C VAL A 441 8.06 25.83 -50.75
N MET A 442 7.24 26.43 -51.62
CA MET A 442 7.12 26.07 -53.03
C MET A 442 7.58 27.21 -53.93
N GLY A 443 8.36 26.89 -54.96
CA GLY A 443 8.89 27.83 -55.93
C GLY A 443 10.24 27.37 -56.49
N ASP A 444 10.89 28.23 -57.25
CA ASP A 444 12.24 27.96 -57.75
C ASP A 444 13.25 28.23 -56.62
N ALA A 445 14.19 27.27 -56.40
CA ALA A 445 15.23 27.33 -55.38
C ALA A 445 14.73 27.42 -53.92
N VAL A 446 14.09 26.35 -53.45
CA VAL A 446 13.51 26.25 -52.10
C VAL A 446 14.45 25.68 -51.05
N ALA A 447 15.60 25.12 -51.43
CA ALA A 447 16.53 24.49 -50.50
C ALA A 447 17.43 25.51 -49.80
N GLY A 448 17.60 25.38 -48.48
CA GLY A 448 18.51 26.23 -47.70
C GLY A 448 18.02 27.66 -47.46
N LEU A 449 16.72 27.95 -47.69
CA LEU A 449 16.11 29.22 -47.36
C LEU A 449 15.86 29.30 -45.85
N THR A 450 16.16 30.44 -45.23
CA THR A 450 15.75 30.71 -43.85
C THR A 450 14.37 31.33 -43.85
N VAL A 451 13.38 30.65 -43.27
CA VAL A 451 12.03 31.19 -43.08
C VAL A 451 11.90 31.70 -41.65
N GLU A 452 11.54 32.96 -41.52
CA GLU A 452 11.40 33.65 -40.23
C GLU A 452 9.95 34.04 -40.00
N PHE A 453 9.49 33.94 -38.75
CA PHE A 453 8.16 34.27 -38.27
C PHE A 453 8.22 35.34 -37.17
N ALA A 454 7.25 36.25 -37.20
CA ALA A 454 7.03 37.30 -36.22
C ALA A 454 5.54 37.40 -35.89
N ARG A 455 5.18 37.78 -34.66
CA ARG A 455 3.80 38.09 -34.31
C ARG A 455 3.40 39.40 -35.02
N SER A 456 2.25 39.40 -35.67
CA SER A 456 1.72 40.58 -36.35
C SER A 456 1.00 41.47 -35.32
N ILE A 457 1.54 42.67 -35.08
CA ILE A 457 0.95 43.67 -34.19
C ILE A 457 0.67 44.93 -35.01
N ALA A 458 -0.57 45.42 -34.97
CA ALA A 458 -1.00 46.57 -35.77
C ALA A 458 -0.15 47.82 -35.45
N GLY A 459 0.47 48.40 -36.47
CA GLY A 459 1.29 49.61 -36.35
C GLY A 459 2.71 49.40 -35.80
N GLN A 460 3.11 48.16 -35.50
CA GLN A 460 4.48 47.83 -35.10
C GLN A 460 5.23 47.12 -36.23
N GLN A 461 6.54 47.38 -36.34
CA GLN A 461 7.37 46.60 -37.25
C GLN A 461 7.55 45.17 -36.71
N PRO A 462 7.50 44.13 -37.57
CA PRO A 462 7.65 42.76 -37.10
C PRO A 462 9.07 42.50 -36.62
N ASP A 463 9.18 42.03 -35.37
CA ASP A 463 10.42 41.51 -34.81
C ASP A 463 10.48 39.99 -35.03
N TYR A 464 11.25 39.56 -36.01
CA TYR A 464 11.33 38.18 -36.45
C TYR A 464 12.19 37.35 -35.50
N ALA A 465 11.53 36.66 -34.57
CA ALA A 465 12.19 35.92 -33.48
C ALA A 465 12.30 34.41 -33.73
N TYR A 466 11.39 33.83 -34.53
CA TYR A 466 11.32 32.38 -34.73
C TYR A 466 11.72 32.04 -36.16
N ASN A 467 12.64 31.10 -36.37
CA ASN A 467 13.08 30.76 -37.73
C ASN A 467 13.49 29.30 -37.88
N ALA A 468 13.39 28.80 -39.10
CA ALA A 468 13.85 27.47 -39.50
C ALA A 468 14.40 27.51 -40.93
N VAL A 469 15.29 26.58 -41.26
CA VAL A 469 15.89 26.47 -42.60
C VAL A 469 15.21 25.34 -43.35
N THR A 470 14.89 25.58 -44.62
CA THR A 470 14.28 24.56 -45.49
C THR A 470 15.28 23.47 -45.90
N ASP A 471 14.79 22.24 -45.95
CA ASP A 471 15.53 21.10 -46.50
C ASP A 471 15.60 21.14 -48.04
N ALA A 472 16.21 20.10 -48.65
CA ALA A 472 16.35 19.98 -50.10
C ALA A 472 15.01 20.01 -50.87
N ASN A 473 13.90 19.72 -50.21
CA ASN A 473 12.55 19.69 -50.77
C ASN A 473 11.73 20.94 -50.39
N GLY A 474 12.34 21.95 -49.74
CA GLY A 474 11.66 23.16 -49.31
C GLY A 474 10.87 23.00 -48.00
N SER A 475 11.01 21.89 -47.28
CA SER A 475 10.25 21.61 -46.04
C SER A 475 11.00 22.09 -44.79
N LEU A 476 10.25 22.56 -43.80
CA LEU A 476 10.75 22.98 -42.49
C LEU A 476 9.74 22.66 -41.38
N SER A 477 10.25 22.57 -40.14
CA SER A 477 9.43 22.47 -38.93
C SER A 477 9.94 23.45 -37.88
N LEU A 478 9.03 24.14 -37.19
CA LEU A 478 9.32 25.20 -36.23
C LEU A 478 8.36 25.13 -35.03
N THR A 479 8.91 25.20 -33.81
CA THR A 479 8.12 25.31 -32.58
C THR A 479 8.13 26.76 -32.08
N ILE A 480 6.95 27.32 -31.83
CA ILE A 480 6.74 28.68 -31.31
C ILE A 480 6.18 28.57 -29.90
N SER A 481 6.99 28.93 -28.89
CA SER A 481 6.62 28.98 -27.47
C SER A 481 6.58 30.44 -26.97
N SER A 482 5.59 30.80 -26.15
CA SER A 482 5.54 32.12 -25.48
C SER A 482 4.81 32.05 -24.15
N ALA A 483 5.33 32.76 -23.15
CA ALA A 483 4.74 32.97 -21.83
C ALA A 483 3.43 33.79 -21.86
N ASP A 484 3.11 34.48 -22.97
CA ASP A 484 2.09 35.55 -23.00
C ASP A 484 0.84 35.21 -23.83
N GLY A 485 0.61 33.93 -24.15
CA GLY A 485 -0.63 33.47 -24.79
C GLY A 485 -0.62 33.48 -26.33
N VAL A 486 -0.22 32.35 -26.94
CA VAL A 486 -0.08 32.08 -28.39
C VAL A 486 -1.39 31.86 -29.18
N SER A 487 -2.30 32.84 -29.20
CA SER A 487 -3.34 32.91 -30.26
C SER A 487 -3.22 34.25 -30.97
N GLY A 488 -3.12 34.24 -32.31
CA GLY A 488 -3.07 35.47 -33.09
C GLY A 488 -2.54 35.33 -34.52
N TYR A 489 -2.40 36.47 -35.18
CA TYR A 489 -1.88 36.56 -36.54
C TYR A 489 -0.35 36.73 -36.54
N TYR A 490 0.32 36.03 -37.44
CA TYR A 490 1.76 36.07 -37.64
C TYR A 490 2.10 36.55 -39.06
N THR A 491 3.31 37.05 -39.24
CA THR A 491 3.90 37.31 -40.55
C THR A 491 5.12 36.43 -40.71
N ALA A 492 5.36 35.93 -41.92
CA ALA A 492 6.56 35.15 -42.24
C ALA A 492 7.28 35.71 -43.47
N ARG A 493 8.60 35.53 -43.52
CA ARG A 493 9.41 35.84 -44.71
C ARG A 493 10.48 34.79 -44.95
N ALA A 494 10.85 34.57 -46.20
CA ALA A 494 11.93 33.68 -46.60
C ALA A 494 13.15 34.48 -47.08
N ARG A 495 14.35 34.12 -46.61
CA ARG A 495 15.63 34.71 -47.02
C ARG A 495 16.54 33.70 -47.69
N ASN A 496 17.23 34.11 -48.75
CA ASN A 496 18.30 33.32 -49.38
C ASN A 496 19.61 33.40 -48.57
N ALA A 497 20.64 32.67 -49.03
CA ALA A 497 21.95 32.65 -48.38
C ALA A 497 22.65 34.03 -48.32
N ASP A 498 22.33 34.93 -49.27
CA ASP A 498 22.84 36.30 -49.32
C ASP A 498 22.05 37.27 -48.41
N GLY A 499 21.00 36.77 -47.73
CA GLY A 499 20.15 37.55 -46.82
C GLY A 499 19.05 38.35 -47.52
N GLU A 500 18.88 38.20 -48.83
CA GLU A 500 17.82 38.85 -49.59
C GLU A 500 16.47 38.17 -49.34
N THR A 501 15.41 38.96 -49.21
CA THR A 501 14.06 38.41 -49.04
C THR A 501 13.50 37.95 -50.37
N VAL A 502 13.19 36.66 -50.46
CA VAL A 502 12.69 35.99 -51.68
C VAL A 502 11.22 35.57 -51.58
N GLY A 503 10.59 35.75 -50.42
CA GLY A 503 9.15 35.54 -50.20
C GLY A 503 8.63 36.21 -48.92
N GLN A 504 7.38 36.66 -48.91
CA GLN A 504 6.73 37.29 -47.74
C GLN A 504 5.24 36.92 -47.65
N TRP A 505 4.78 36.62 -46.43
CA TRP A 505 3.40 36.23 -46.13
C TRP A 505 2.90 36.93 -44.87
N HIS A 506 1.65 37.38 -44.89
CA HIS A 506 1.03 38.14 -43.81
C HIS A 506 -0.24 37.46 -43.30
N SER A 507 -0.59 37.72 -42.04
CA SER A 507 -1.84 37.28 -41.39
C SER A 507 -2.00 35.76 -41.32
N ILE A 508 -0.97 35.06 -40.86
CA ILE A 508 -0.97 33.61 -40.60
C ILE A 508 -1.67 33.34 -39.25
N PRO A 509 -2.86 32.74 -39.20
CA PRO A 509 -3.56 32.51 -37.94
C PRO A 509 -3.00 31.29 -37.22
N LEU A 510 -2.22 31.51 -36.16
CA LEU A 510 -1.68 30.45 -35.32
C LEU A 510 -2.46 30.38 -34.00
N ASN A 511 -2.93 29.18 -33.62
CA ASN A 511 -3.61 28.95 -32.35
C ASN A 511 -2.77 28.02 -31.46
N GLN A 512 -2.90 28.23 -30.14
CA GLN A 512 -2.23 27.40 -29.12
C GLN A 512 -2.53 25.92 -29.28
N ASN A 513 -1.55 25.10 -28.90
CA ASN A 513 -1.68 23.65 -28.80
C ASN A 513 -2.21 23.03 -30.10
N GLN A 514 -1.73 23.54 -31.24
CA GLN A 514 -2.03 23.01 -32.56
C GLN A 514 -0.75 22.73 -33.33
N ARG A 515 -0.82 21.68 -34.14
CA ARG A 515 0.11 21.44 -35.23
C ARG A 515 -0.54 21.97 -36.50
N GLN A 516 0.07 22.95 -37.13
CA GLN A 516 -0.44 23.54 -38.37
C GLN A 516 0.52 23.25 -39.51
N VAL A 517 -0.02 22.73 -40.61
CA VAL A 517 0.74 22.49 -41.84
C VAL A 517 0.43 23.61 -42.83
N LEU A 518 1.47 24.32 -43.27
CA LEU A 518 1.39 25.46 -44.16
C LEU A 518 2.05 25.14 -45.50
N GLU A 519 1.43 25.56 -46.58
CA GLU A 519 2.03 25.65 -47.92
C GLU A 519 2.32 27.12 -48.21
N LEU A 520 3.59 27.47 -48.38
CA LEU A 520 4.07 28.83 -48.63
C LEU A 520 4.62 28.92 -50.05
N THR A 521 3.96 29.63 -50.96
CA THR A 521 4.46 29.78 -52.34
C THR A 521 5.27 31.06 -52.46
N LEU A 522 6.55 30.99 -52.85
CA LEU A 522 7.47 32.14 -52.93
C LEU A 522 6.92 33.27 -53.80
N SER A 523 6.22 32.92 -54.89
CA SER A 523 5.62 33.86 -55.84
C SER A 523 4.18 34.27 -55.50
N GLY A 524 3.62 33.86 -54.35
CA GLY A 524 2.19 34.01 -54.11
C GLY A 524 1.72 33.82 -52.67
N GLY A 525 0.57 33.16 -52.54
CA GLY A 525 -0.19 33.06 -51.31
C GLY A 525 0.28 31.97 -50.35
N MET A 526 -0.37 31.94 -49.19
CA MET A 526 -0.26 30.88 -48.21
C MET A 526 -1.54 30.05 -48.23
N LYS A 527 -1.39 28.75 -48.01
CA LYS A 527 -2.51 27.85 -47.75
C LYS A 527 -2.27 27.09 -46.44
N VAL A 528 -3.24 27.12 -45.55
CA VAL A 528 -3.27 26.20 -44.40
C VAL A 528 -3.77 24.86 -44.93
N VAL A 529 -2.90 23.87 -44.96
CA VAL A 529 -3.17 22.54 -45.52
C VAL A 529 -3.94 21.70 -44.51
N SER A 530 -3.52 21.74 -43.26
CA SER A 530 -4.22 21.07 -42.17
C SER A 530 -3.95 21.77 -40.84
N VAL A 531 -4.94 21.69 -39.97
CA VAL A 531 -4.82 22.06 -38.56
C VAL A 531 -5.21 20.82 -37.78
N ALA A 532 -4.26 20.29 -37.02
CA ALA A 532 -4.53 19.25 -36.04
C ALA A 532 -4.39 19.86 -34.65
N PRO A 533 -5.33 19.61 -33.72
CA PRO A 533 -4.98 19.83 -32.32
C PRO A 533 -3.70 19.04 -32.04
N LEU A 534 -2.78 19.65 -31.29
CA LEU A 534 -1.91 18.87 -30.43
C LEU A 534 -2.84 18.30 -29.36
N THR A 535 -3.61 17.27 -29.74
CA THR A 535 -4.16 16.34 -28.76
C THR A 535 -2.99 16.01 -27.88
N ALA A 536 -3.12 16.20 -26.56
CA ALA A 536 -2.30 15.44 -25.64
C ALA A 536 -2.42 14.01 -26.14
N SER A 537 -1.38 13.55 -26.82
CA SER A 537 -1.35 12.25 -27.42
C SER A 537 -1.76 11.32 -26.28
N LYS A 538 -2.64 10.34 -26.53
CA LYS A 538 -2.56 9.09 -25.76
C LYS A 538 -1.07 8.82 -25.61
N PRO A 539 -0.53 8.66 -24.38
CA PRO A 539 0.90 8.61 -24.19
C PRO A 539 1.46 7.56 -25.14
N VAL A 540 2.09 8.02 -26.22
CA VAL A 540 2.95 7.17 -27.01
C VAL A 540 4.20 7.16 -26.16
N VAL A 541 4.39 6.03 -25.49
CA VAL A 541 5.63 5.68 -24.81
C VAL A 541 6.75 5.93 -25.80
N VAL A 542 7.51 7.01 -25.64
CA VAL A 542 8.79 7.16 -26.31
C VAL A 542 9.76 6.29 -25.52
N SER A 543 9.72 4.99 -25.80
CA SER A 543 10.87 4.13 -25.57
C SER A 543 11.81 4.33 -26.75
N GLU A 544 13.04 4.79 -26.51
CA GLU A 544 14.14 4.37 -27.39
C GLU A 544 14.20 2.83 -27.40
N PRO A 545 14.50 2.20 -28.54
CA PRO A 545 14.23 0.79 -28.74
C PRO A 545 15.24 -0.06 -27.96
N LEU A 546 14.80 -0.60 -26.83
CA LEU A 546 15.28 -1.89 -26.35
C LEU A 546 14.14 -2.89 -26.52
N ALA A 547 14.40 -3.92 -27.31
CA ALA A 547 13.45 -4.96 -27.66
C ALA A 547 12.87 -5.61 -26.40
N VAL A 548 11.67 -5.22 -26.01
CA VAL A 548 10.82 -6.01 -25.11
C VAL A 548 9.81 -6.72 -25.99
N SER A 549 9.93 -8.04 -26.04
CA SER A 549 8.94 -8.90 -26.68
C SER A 549 7.60 -8.74 -25.95
N GLU A 550 6.65 -7.98 -26.51
CA GLU A 550 5.24 -8.10 -26.13
C GLU A 550 4.82 -9.54 -26.42
N THR A 551 4.72 -10.37 -25.38
CA THR A 551 4.16 -11.71 -25.52
C THR A 551 2.67 -11.57 -25.76
N VAL A 552 2.27 -11.69 -27.03
CA VAL A 552 0.88 -11.86 -27.43
C VAL A 552 0.28 -13.05 -26.66
N PRO A 553 -0.86 -12.89 -25.98
CA PRO A 553 -1.51 -14.01 -25.30
C PRO A 553 -1.75 -15.17 -26.26
N GLU A 554 -1.34 -16.39 -25.91
CA GLU A 554 -1.51 -17.55 -26.79
C GLU A 554 -3.00 -17.91 -27.00
N VAL A 555 -3.88 -17.50 -26.07
CA VAL A 555 -5.29 -17.87 -26.07
C VAL A 555 -6.19 -16.66 -25.78
N SER A 556 -7.20 -16.45 -26.63
CA SER A 556 -8.28 -15.50 -26.38
C SER A 556 -9.25 -16.03 -25.31
N GLY A 557 -9.65 -15.20 -24.36
CA GLY A 557 -10.65 -15.60 -23.36
C GLY A 557 -10.98 -14.55 -22.31
N LEU A 558 -12.06 -14.79 -21.58
CA LEU A 558 -12.58 -13.98 -20.48
C LEU A 558 -12.02 -14.51 -19.14
N ALA A 559 -11.30 -13.67 -18.42
CA ALA A 559 -10.70 -14.00 -17.13
C ALA A 559 -11.66 -13.65 -15.97
N PRO A 560 -11.49 -14.27 -14.79
CA PRO A 560 -12.35 -14.02 -13.65
C PRO A 560 -12.44 -12.53 -13.29
N ASN A 561 -13.65 -12.00 -13.16
CA ASN A 561 -13.87 -10.65 -12.66
C ASN A 561 -13.43 -10.51 -11.19
N PHE A 562 -12.84 -9.36 -10.85
CA PHE A 562 -12.42 -9.04 -9.49
C PHE A 562 -12.85 -7.62 -9.10
N PRO A 563 -13.42 -7.42 -7.90
CA PRO A 563 -13.82 -8.45 -6.93
C PRO A 563 -15.04 -9.27 -7.40
N ASN A 564 -15.21 -10.49 -6.88
CA ASN A 564 -16.41 -11.34 -7.04
C ASN A 564 -16.59 -12.23 -5.79
N PRO A 565 -17.57 -11.96 -4.90
CA PRO A 565 -18.63 -10.95 -5.02
C PRO A 565 -18.12 -9.51 -4.97
N PHE A 566 -18.86 -8.56 -5.55
CA PHE A 566 -18.52 -7.12 -5.52
C PHE A 566 -19.68 -6.27 -5.01
N ASN A 567 -19.37 -5.10 -4.43
CA ASN A 567 -20.34 -4.22 -3.76
C ASN A 567 -20.67 -2.90 -4.50
N SER A 568 -19.85 -2.48 -5.45
CA SER A 568 -19.98 -1.18 -6.13
C SER A 568 -19.52 -1.19 -7.59
N ALA A 569 -18.51 -1.99 -7.93
CA ALA A 569 -18.05 -2.22 -9.29
C ALA A 569 -17.19 -3.50 -9.36
N THR A 570 -16.97 -4.01 -10.56
CA THR A 570 -16.03 -5.11 -10.79
C THR A 570 -15.25 -4.88 -12.07
N LEU A 571 -14.00 -5.36 -12.11
CA LEU A 571 -13.18 -5.37 -13.32
C LEU A 571 -13.41 -6.67 -14.10
N ILE A 572 -13.69 -6.56 -15.39
CA ILE A 572 -13.84 -7.67 -16.33
C ILE A 572 -12.64 -7.64 -17.27
N THR A 573 -11.82 -8.69 -17.20
CA THR A 573 -10.58 -8.81 -17.98
C THR A 573 -10.75 -9.83 -19.09
N TYR A 574 -10.27 -9.53 -20.29
CA TYR A 574 -10.23 -10.51 -21.38
C TYR A 574 -8.97 -10.37 -22.24
N HIS A 575 -8.60 -11.45 -22.90
CA HIS A 575 -7.42 -11.56 -23.76
C HIS A 575 -7.84 -11.86 -25.19
N LEU A 576 -7.08 -11.35 -26.16
CA LEU A 576 -7.20 -11.63 -27.58
C LEU A 576 -5.85 -12.13 -28.10
N SER A 577 -5.80 -13.35 -28.60
CA SER A 577 -4.61 -13.91 -29.27
C SER A 577 -4.47 -13.46 -30.73
N SER A 578 -5.53 -12.87 -31.30
CA SER A 578 -5.54 -12.31 -32.65
C SER A 578 -6.43 -11.07 -32.72
N PRO A 579 -6.12 -10.10 -33.59
CA PRO A 579 -6.92 -8.90 -33.76
C PRO A 579 -8.29 -9.21 -34.38
N GLY A 580 -9.33 -8.46 -34.02
CA GLY A 580 -10.63 -8.50 -34.68
C GLY A 580 -11.78 -7.92 -33.85
N PRO A 581 -13.04 -8.09 -34.31
CA PRO A 581 -14.21 -7.54 -33.64
C PRO A 581 -14.46 -8.20 -32.28
N VAL A 582 -14.63 -7.37 -31.25
CA VAL A 582 -14.94 -7.80 -29.88
C VAL A 582 -16.23 -7.15 -29.40
N GLN A 583 -17.07 -7.97 -28.77
CA GLN A 583 -18.27 -7.50 -28.10
C GLN A 583 -18.37 -8.07 -26.68
N LEU A 584 -18.44 -7.21 -25.68
CA LEU A 584 -18.63 -7.57 -24.27
C LEU A 584 -19.95 -7.00 -23.79
N VAL A 585 -20.90 -7.86 -23.43
CA VAL A 585 -22.25 -7.48 -22.99
C VAL A 585 -22.60 -8.13 -21.66
N ILE A 586 -23.19 -7.35 -20.76
CA ILE A 586 -23.73 -7.85 -19.49
C ILE A 586 -25.19 -8.20 -19.65
N TYR A 587 -25.60 -9.36 -19.14
CA TYR A 587 -26.96 -9.87 -19.16
C TYR A 587 -27.47 -10.10 -17.73
N ASN A 588 -28.78 -9.94 -17.53
CA ASN A 588 -29.44 -10.41 -16.32
C ASN A 588 -29.73 -11.93 -16.40
N VAL A 589 -30.24 -12.51 -15.30
CA VAL A 589 -30.60 -13.95 -15.25
C VAL A 589 -31.70 -14.36 -16.24
N LEU A 590 -32.46 -13.41 -16.79
CA LEU A 590 -33.47 -13.65 -17.82
C LEU A 590 -32.89 -13.63 -19.24
N GLY A 591 -31.58 -13.42 -19.39
CA GLY A 591 -30.91 -13.33 -20.69
C GLY A 591 -31.16 -12.02 -21.43
N GLN A 592 -31.64 -10.97 -20.75
CA GLN A 592 -31.81 -9.64 -21.34
C GLN A 592 -30.49 -8.86 -21.23
N PRO A 593 -30.03 -8.18 -22.30
CA PRO A 593 -28.85 -7.34 -22.24
C PRO A 593 -29.13 -6.11 -21.37
N VAL A 594 -28.25 -5.91 -20.39
CA VAL A 594 -28.33 -4.83 -19.40
C VAL A 594 -27.43 -3.66 -19.78
N ARG A 595 -26.22 -3.96 -20.27
CA ARG A 595 -25.25 -2.96 -20.73
C ARG A 595 -24.25 -3.58 -21.71
N THR A 596 -23.97 -2.86 -22.80
CA THR A 596 -22.84 -3.18 -23.69
C THR A 596 -21.62 -2.40 -23.23
N LEU A 597 -20.54 -3.11 -22.93
CA LEU A 597 -19.28 -2.55 -22.44
C LEU A 597 -18.24 -2.36 -23.55
N VAL A 598 -18.28 -3.22 -24.58
CA VAL A 598 -17.42 -3.15 -25.78
C VAL A 598 -18.21 -3.53 -27.00
N ASP A 599 -18.00 -2.79 -28.09
CA ASP A 599 -18.48 -3.14 -29.44
C ASP A 599 -17.57 -2.50 -30.50
N GLN A 600 -16.34 -3.03 -30.65
CA GLN A 600 -15.34 -2.48 -31.58
C GLN A 600 -14.28 -3.52 -31.99
N SER A 601 -13.52 -3.24 -33.05
CA SER A 601 -12.34 -4.03 -33.42
C SER A 601 -11.15 -3.68 -32.54
N GLN A 602 -10.46 -4.71 -32.02
CA GLN A 602 -9.31 -4.57 -31.14
C GLN A 602 -8.11 -5.38 -31.65
N ALA A 603 -6.90 -4.93 -31.33
CA ALA A 603 -5.67 -5.65 -31.66
C ALA A 603 -5.52 -6.94 -30.81
N ALA A 604 -4.54 -7.80 -31.10
CA ALA A 604 -4.19 -8.85 -30.14
C ALA A 604 -3.62 -8.19 -28.87
N GLY A 605 -3.98 -8.69 -27.68
CA GLY A 605 -3.58 -8.09 -26.41
C GLY A 605 -4.53 -8.39 -25.25
N SER A 606 -4.25 -7.79 -24.11
CA SER A 606 -5.04 -7.91 -22.88
C SER A 606 -5.84 -6.62 -22.62
N TYR A 607 -7.10 -6.77 -22.24
CA TYR A 607 -8.05 -5.68 -22.06
C TYR A 607 -8.75 -5.78 -20.70
N GLN A 608 -9.00 -4.64 -20.06
CA GLN A 608 -9.71 -4.55 -18.79
C GLN A 608 -10.81 -3.49 -18.85
N ILE A 609 -11.98 -3.82 -18.33
CA ILE A 609 -13.14 -2.93 -18.32
C ILE A 609 -13.85 -2.99 -16.97
N ARG A 610 -14.05 -1.83 -16.36
CA ARG A 610 -14.83 -1.67 -15.14
C ARG A 610 -16.32 -1.63 -15.46
N TRP A 611 -17.10 -2.45 -14.78
CA TRP A 611 -18.55 -2.36 -14.75
C TRP A 611 -19.02 -1.85 -13.38
N ASP A 612 -19.70 -0.71 -13.39
CA ASP A 612 -20.20 0.09 -12.25
C ASP A 612 -21.64 -0.28 -11.83
N VAL A 613 -22.14 -1.41 -12.30
CA VAL A 613 -23.49 -1.93 -11.96
C VAL A 613 -24.63 -1.00 -12.39
N LEU A 614 -24.39 -0.15 -13.40
CA LEU A 614 -25.43 0.63 -14.06
C LEU A 614 -25.91 -0.08 -15.34
N ASP A 615 -27.20 0.05 -15.64
CA ASP A 615 -27.78 -0.31 -16.93
C ASP A 615 -27.37 0.68 -18.04
N GLN A 616 -27.76 0.39 -19.29
CA GLN A 616 -27.47 1.25 -20.45
C GLN A 616 -27.99 2.70 -20.31
N ARG A 617 -28.93 2.96 -19.39
CA ARG A 617 -29.52 4.28 -19.12
C ARG A 617 -28.90 4.95 -17.89
N GLY A 618 -27.88 4.35 -17.29
CA GLY A 618 -27.22 4.88 -16.08
C GLY A 618 -27.98 4.60 -14.79
N VAL A 619 -28.96 3.69 -14.79
CA VAL A 619 -29.75 3.34 -13.60
C VAL A 619 -29.09 2.17 -12.86
N SER A 620 -28.94 2.31 -11.54
CA SER A 620 -28.38 1.26 -10.67
C SER A 620 -29.24 0.00 -10.68
N LEU A 621 -28.57 -1.15 -10.76
CA LEU A 621 -29.23 -2.45 -10.81
C LEU A 621 -29.40 -3.07 -9.42
N SER A 622 -30.27 -4.07 -9.31
CA SER A 622 -30.50 -4.80 -8.05
C SER A 622 -29.37 -5.78 -7.74
N THR A 623 -29.09 -6.02 -6.45
CA THR A 623 -28.29 -7.15 -5.95
C THR A 623 -28.71 -8.45 -6.63
N GLY A 624 -27.76 -9.24 -7.10
CA GLY A 624 -28.07 -10.48 -7.81
C GLY A 624 -26.97 -10.98 -8.73
N ILE A 625 -27.33 -12.00 -9.51
CA ILE A 625 -26.43 -12.65 -10.46
C ILE A 625 -26.56 -11.97 -11.83
N TYR A 626 -25.43 -11.67 -12.44
CA TYR A 626 -25.33 -11.19 -13.82
C TYR A 626 -24.39 -12.09 -14.62
N ILE A 627 -24.47 -11.99 -15.95
CA ILE A 627 -23.66 -12.80 -16.86
C ILE A 627 -22.93 -11.84 -17.81
N ALA A 628 -21.60 -11.79 -17.74
CA ALA A 628 -20.79 -11.19 -18.78
C ALA A 628 -20.65 -12.17 -19.94
N ARG A 629 -20.87 -11.71 -21.18
CA ARG A 629 -20.66 -12.49 -22.40
C ARG A 629 -19.69 -11.75 -23.31
N LEU A 630 -18.55 -12.37 -23.57
CA LEU A 630 -17.54 -11.91 -24.50
C LEU A 630 -17.68 -12.68 -25.82
N SER A 631 -17.77 -11.95 -26.93
CA SER A 631 -17.68 -12.49 -28.30
C SER A 631 -16.42 -11.95 -28.97
N TYR A 632 -15.62 -12.81 -29.57
CA TYR A 632 -14.35 -12.46 -30.23
C TYR A 632 -14.10 -13.39 -31.44
N PRO A 633 -13.10 -13.11 -32.31
CA PRO A 633 -12.78 -14.00 -33.42
C PRO A 633 -12.38 -15.39 -32.91
N GLY A 634 -13.22 -16.39 -33.21
CA GLY A 634 -12.97 -17.77 -32.82
C GLY A 634 -13.73 -18.27 -31.57
N GLY A 635 -14.56 -17.45 -30.90
CA GLY A 635 -15.36 -17.96 -29.79
C GLY A 635 -16.29 -16.99 -29.09
N VAL A 636 -17.11 -17.56 -28.20
CA VAL A 636 -17.94 -16.84 -27.23
C VAL A 636 -17.67 -17.46 -25.86
N GLN A 637 -17.43 -16.62 -24.86
CA GLN A 637 -17.26 -17.06 -23.47
C GLN A 637 -18.18 -16.27 -22.55
N THR A 638 -18.62 -16.92 -21.46
CA THR A 638 -19.53 -16.32 -20.48
C THR A 638 -19.00 -16.48 -19.07
N GLN A 639 -19.22 -15.47 -18.25
CA GLN A 639 -18.84 -15.47 -16.85
C GLN A 639 -19.98 -14.99 -15.96
N ARG A 640 -20.17 -15.68 -14.83
CA ARG A 640 -21.12 -15.30 -13.78
C ARG A 640 -20.51 -14.23 -12.86
N LEU A 641 -21.24 -13.14 -12.68
CA LEU A 641 -20.92 -12.01 -11.80
C LEU A 641 -21.90 -12.02 -10.61
N LEU A 642 -21.40 -11.89 -9.37
CA LEU A 642 -22.25 -11.78 -8.18
C LEU A 642 -22.13 -10.37 -7.57
N TYR A 643 -23.19 -9.57 -7.75
CA TYR A 643 -23.30 -8.25 -7.15
C TYR A 643 -24.03 -8.32 -5.80
N LEU A 644 -23.45 -7.75 -4.76
CA LEU A 644 -24.02 -7.57 -3.42
C LEU A 644 -24.19 -6.07 -3.14
N LYS A 645 -25.25 -5.67 -2.43
CA LYS A 645 -25.44 -4.27 -2.00
C LYS A 645 -25.43 -4.20 -0.50
#